data_AF-A0A6U6CA19-F1
#
_entry.id   AF-A0A6U6CA19-F1
#
_cell.length_a   1.000
_cell.length_b   1.000
_cell.length_c   1.000
_cell.angle_alpha   90.00
_cell.angle_beta   90.00
_cell.angle_gamma   90.00
#
_symmetry.space_group_name_H-M   'P 1'
#
loop_
_entity.id
_entity.type
_entity.pdbx_description
1 polymer ?
#
loop_
_entity_poly.entity_id
_entity_poly.type
_entity_poly.pdbx_seq_one_letter_code
_entity_poly.pdbx_strand_id
1 'polypeptide(L)'
;LARAMVEAAGGNGVPLDGASFARALTSDVGEWKVGCEDDGRMSETFVDVFGFDPADENEYLLGEVARDAAGMVNDDVAGAVDAATGMAHDIITNHIMGFVGGDHRYGNEVHLLKPILFGVVSSTCIKSDAGKEENAISREEPGEDTQVKRFIPTAPYIDYVVDSNRSLVFLVLVWIFFLFSMSILYSVLGGVDFKMFHCGVNFWCEIAHKLCSWTILGLVLIVGGIVIITPISLGNDPYQKKWTPALLALLAQLVHCVVPYAVLTLYKAGIPHSSDGVPTTIETNMSGYYFEGILDAFLILGCLLAGRLLLFLVPLLATATTTPDEAESSSGLPLLARFLFVPMNTRLSASTKQAATRKVDDMLENARTLHRHEFRGGIIVTDPEENFISNGMRLEDCGGLLWTWRRLRSGDLFSTDGVWVHSRLVVGQAGQIIAVVFLTSIGIVATERLVDKAEEKRDVLENEPPGHARDYALWMTPEGWMIRLSLSIGGVVAMAVAVALILIYLPSTVGTVLKFRSGVIPSLKDPTFHQYRKQADKIFYNVGNMIYALIGSASLFLFIFAGVLFLFLWPPTKSTMIMILAWCIGLGLTVLLKMVLTAVARKKFHVALFRKWPRAANFNALAMECWNVGLGPSVLLSRILQFLFAACFWIGRIDETFLDEGVKMLGYQFDYAPKHFRKEILVHEAHRHPFVDRLGGMFLMRIKHGTRFSSDAGVHWRILFVLALMPWLLKFRQADGHAAEEGHRIGNHSLVDSYNNLAGKKGKSIAASCLPEEAVQRARVHPSVNPSNLDSKRSVKHS
;
A
#
# COMPACT_ATOMS: atom_id res chain seq x y z
N LEU A 1 48.16 0.33 -5.34
CA LEU A 1 47.00 0.95 -4.67
C LEU A 1 47.33 2.29 -4.03
N ALA A 2 48.17 2.37 -2.99
CA ALA A 2 48.50 3.65 -2.32
C ALA A 2 48.97 4.75 -3.31
N ARG A 3 49.81 4.40 -4.28
CA ARG A 3 50.22 5.29 -5.37
C ARG A 3 49.04 5.82 -6.21
N ALA A 4 48.09 4.95 -6.55
CA ALA A 4 46.88 5.31 -7.30
C ALA A 4 45.93 6.20 -6.47
N MET A 5 45.89 5.99 -5.15
CA MET A 5 45.17 6.84 -4.20
C MET A 5 45.78 8.24 -4.13
N VAL A 6 47.12 8.36 -4.17
CA VAL A 6 47.84 9.64 -4.21
C VAL A 6 47.65 10.33 -5.58
N GLU A 7 47.70 9.56 -6.67
CA GLU A 7 47.40 10.07 -8.02
C GLU A 7 45.98 10.62 -8.13
N ALA A 8 44.98 9.90 -7.59
CA ALA A 8 43.59 10.38 -7.53
C ALA A 8 43.42 11.65 -6.67
N ALA A 9 44.30 11.86 -5.68
CA ALA A 9 44.31 13.05 -4.83
C ALA A 9 44.98 14.28 -5.48
N GLY A 10 45.54 14.13 -6.69
CA GLY A 10 46.21 15.21 -7.43
C GLY A 10 47.64 14.91 -7.85
N GLY A 11 48.19 13.74 -7.51
CA GLY A 11 49.53 13.32 -7.91
C GLY A 11 50.65 13.72 -6.95
N ASN A 12 51.88 13.38 -7.35
CA ASN A 12 53.06 13.61 -6.52
C ASN A 12 53.32 15.12 -6.33
N GLY A 13 53.48 15.54 -5.08
CA GLY A 13 53.78 16.93 -4.71
C GLY A 13 52.55 17.77 -4.33
N VAL A 14 51.34 17.22 -4.46
CA VAL A 14 50.13 17.88 -3.94
C VAL A 14 50.03 17.63 -2.43
N PRO A 15 49.84 18.66 -1.60
CA PRO A 15 49.64 18.47 -0.17
C PRO A 15 48.41 17.61 0.09
N LEU A 16 48.52 16.64 1.00
CA LEU A 16 47.40 15.85 1.53
C LEU A 16 46.54 16.72 2.46
N ASP A 17 45.87 17.70 1.87
CA ASP A 17 44.94 18.60 2.52
C ASP A 17 43.48 18.21 2.20
N GLY A 18 42.53 18.97 2.75
CA GLY A 18 41.11 18.72 2.52
C GLY A 18 40.70 18.82 1.04
N ALA A 19 41.39 19.64 0.23
CA ALA A 19 41.07 19.80 -1.18
C ALA A 19 41.54 18.60 -2.01
N SER A 20 42.70 18.04 -1.69
CA SER A 20 43.21 16.81 -2.30
C SER A 20 42.37 15.60 -1.91
N PHE A 21 41.89 15.55 -0.66
CA PHE A 21 40.95 14.52 -0.20
C PHE A 21 39.58 14.64 -0.88
N ALA A 22 39.03 15.85 -0.99
CA ALA A 22 37.78 16.10 -1.70
C ALA A 22 37.88 15.67 -3.18
N ARG A 23 38.96 16.07 -3.87
CA ARG A 23 39.24 15.63 -5.24
C ARG A 23 39.34 14.11 -5.36
N ALA A 24 40.01 13.44 -4.43
CA ALA A 24 40.12 11.98 -4.42
C ALA A 24 38.75 11.29 -4.20
N LEU A 25 37.88 11.87 -3.37
CA LEU A 25 36.53 11.35 -3.12
C LEU A 25 35.60 11.56 -4.32
N THR A 26 35.75 12.68 -5.04
CA THR A 26 34.85 13.10 -6.12
C THR A 26 35.41 12.87 -7.52
N SER A 27 36.58 12.22 -7.65
CA SER A 27 37.31 12.09 -8.93
C SER A 27 36.48 11.47 -10.06
N ASP A 28 35.51 10.63 -9.70
CA ASP A 28 34.61 9.93 -10.62
C ASP A 28 33.17 10.45 -10.59
N VAL A 29 32.85 11.39 -9.69
CA VAL A 29 31.54 12.04 -9.64
C VAL A 29 31.31 12.91 -10.88
N GLY A 30 32.38 13.42 -11.49
CA GLY A 30 32.28 14.16 -12.77
C GLY A 30 31.77 13.33 -13.94
N GLU A 31 31.90 11.99 -13.88
CA GLU A 31 31.32 11.06 -14.87
C GLU A 31 29.81 10.82 -14.59
N TRP A 32 29.37 11.09 -13.35
CA TRP A 32 27.97 11.06 -12.96
C TRP A 32 27.29 12.37 -13.36
N LYS A 33 27.23 12.63 -14.68
CA LYS A 33 26.32 13.64 -15.22
C LYS A 33 24.92 13.03 -15.25
N VAL A 34 24.20 13.11 -14.12
CA VAL A 34 22.74 12.96 -14.19
C VAL A 34 22.29 14.07 -15.13
N GLY A 35 21.70 13.72 -16.28
CA GLY A 35 20.97 14.72 -17.07
C GLY A 35 20.04 15.43 -16.09
N CYS A 36 20.28 16.72 -15.88
CA CYS A 36 19.92 17.42 -14.66
C CYS A 36 18.51 17.05 -14.17
N GLU A 37 18.37 16.79 -12.86
CA GLU A 37 17.08 16.63 -12.19
C GLU A 37 16.14 17.85 -12.45
N ASP A 38 16.68 18.94 -12.98
CA ASP A 38 16.00 20.18 -13.36
C ASP A 38 15.25 20.15 -14.71
N ASP A 39 15.59 19.27 -15.68
CA ASP A 39 15.05 19.32 -17.06
C ASP A 39 13.75 18.51 -17.26
N GLY A 40 13.11 18.05 -16.18
CA GLY A 40 11.88 17.27 -16.26
C GLY A 40 11.97 15.93 -17.00
N ARG A 41 13.17 15.52 -17.45
CA ARG A 41 13.42 14.27 -18.18
C ARG A 41 13.19 13.06 -17.27
N MET A 42 12.75 11.96 -17.88
CA MET A 42 12.33 10.75 -17.14
C MET A 42 13.50 10.15 -16.34
N SER A 43 13.52 10.35 -15.01
CA SER A 43 14.60 9.82 -14.16
C SER A 43 14.38 8.34 -13.80
N GLU A 44 14.49 7.45 -14.78
CA GLU A 44 14.59 6.01 -14.48
C GLU A 44 16.06 5.62 -14.46
N THR A 45 16.47 4.77 -13.53
CA THR A 45 17.87 4.43 -13.32
C THR A 45 18.55 3.93 -14.59
N PHE A 46 17.82 3.20 -15.43
CA PHE A 46 18.29 2.77 -16.75
C PHE A 46 18.39 3.93 -17.75
N VAL A 47 17.41 4.84 -17.79
CA VAL A 47 17.40 6.02 -18.65
C VAL A 47 18.49 7.02 -18.23
N ASP A 48 18.65 7.25 -16.93
CA ASP A 48 19.70 8.08 -16.30
C ASP A 48 21.09 7.60 -16.70
N VAL A 49 21.30 6.27 -16.72
CA VAL A 49 22.60 5.69 -17.05
C VAL A 49 22.81 5.65 -18.54
N PHE A 50 21.95 4.97 -19.28
CA PHE A 50 22.25 4.64 -20.66
C PHE A 50 21.96 5.82 -21.58
N GLY A 51 21.04 6.72 -21.20
CA GLY A 51 20.40 7.62 -22.15
C GLY A 51 19.67 6.81 -23.23
N PHE A 52 18.69 7.38 -23.89
CA PHE A 52 18.45 6.92 -25.26
C PHE A 52 19.66 7.37 -26.09
N ASP A 53 20.15 6.46 -26.94
CA ASP A 53 21.34 6.61 -27.76
C ASP A 53 21.34 7.96 -28.53
N PRO A 54 22.41 8.76 -28.49
CA PRO A 54 22.59 10.04 -29.19
C PRO A 54 22.50 10.00 -30.73
N ALA A 55 21.78 9.06 -31.34
CA ALA A 55 21.35 9.24 -32.73
C ALA A 55 20.53 10.53 -32.91
N ASP A 56 19.87 11.00 -31.83
CA ASP A 56 19.18 12.31 -31.74
C ASP A 56 20.14 13.47 -31.38
N GLU A 57 21.39 13.21 -30.97
CA GLU A 57 22.39 14.26 -30.68
C GLU A 57 22.91 14.88 -31.97
N ASN A 58 22.92 14.13 -33.09
CA ASN A 58 23.07 14.70 -34.43
C ASN A 58 21.88 15.57 -34.83
N GLU A 59 20.66 15.25 -34.40
CA GLU A 59 19.46 16.04 -34.69
C GLU A 59 19.42 17.33 -33.84
N TYR A 60 19.92 17.26 -32.61
CA TYR A 60 20.13 18.40 -31.73
C TYR A 60 21.29 19.29 -32.22
N LEU A 61 22.42 18.71 -32.64
CA LEU A 61 23.51 19.45 -33.29
C LEU A 61 23.09 20.04 -34.64
N LEU A 62 22.24 19.35 -35.42
CA LEU A 62 21.62 19.93 -36.62
C LEU A 62 20.64 21.05 -36.27
N GLY A 63 19.92 20.96 -35.15
CA GLY A 63 19.07 22.02 -34.62
C GLY A 63 19.85 23.22 -34.10
N GLU A 64 21.01 23.00 -33.49
CA GLU A 64 21.94 24.03 -33.00
C GLU A 64 22.68 24.68 -34.17
N VAL A 65 23.15 23.91 -35.15
CA VAL A 65 23.70 24.43 -36.43
C VAL A 65 22.63 25.16 -37.25
N ALA A 66 21.36 24.71 -37.22
CA ALA A 66 20.26 25.41 -37.85
C ALA A 66 19.85 26.68 -37.07
N ARG A 67 19.96 26.69 -35.74
CA ARG A 67 19.78 27.90 -34.91
C ARG A 67 20.92 28.90 -35.13
N ASP A 68 22.16 28.45 -35.24
CA ASP A 68 23.30 29.30 -35.56
C ASP A 68 23.19 29.84 -37.00
N ALA A 69 22.75 29.01 -37.95
CA ALA A 69 22.46 29.46 -39.31
C ALA A 69 21.26 30.44 -39.37
N ALA A 70 20.22 30.25 -38.54
CA ALA A 70 19.09 31.17 -38.43
C ALA A 70 19.44 32.45 -37.65
N GLY A 71 20.37 32.36 -36.69
CA GLY A 71 20.94 33.50 -35.97
C GLY A 71 21.76 34.40 -36.88
N MET A 72 22.57 33.81 -37.78
CA MET A 72 23.28 34.56 -38.82
C MET A 72 22.34 35.24 -39.83
N VAL A 73 21.10 34.75 -40.01
CA VAL A 73 20.08 35.39 -40.85
C VAL A 73 19.32 36.48 -40.08
N ASN A 74 19.21 36.37 -38.75
CA ASN A 74 18.55 37.36 -37.90
C ASN A 74 19.47 38.54 -37.54
N ASP A 75 20.79 38.38 -37.53
CA ASP A 75 21.73 39.49 -37.29
C ASP A 75 21.70 40.53 -38.44
N ASP A 76 21.41 40.09 -39.67
CA ASP A 76 21.18 40.98 -40.82
C ASP A 76 19.83 41.73 -40.74
N VAL A 77 18.88 41.25 -39.93
CA VAL A 77 17.55 41.87 -39.71
C VAL A 77 17.52 42.72 -38.43
N ALA A 78 18.27 42.34 -37.38
CA ALA A 78 18.41 43.09 -36.14
C ALA A 78 19.12 44.44 -36.36
N GLY A 79 20.08 44.49 -37.29
CA GLY A 79 20.70 45.75 -37.73
C GLY A 79 19.72 46.72 -38.41
N ALA A 80 18.61 46.23 -38.96
CA ALA A 80 17.56 47.07 -39.55
C ALA A 80 16.47 47.50 -38.53
N VAL A 81 16.34 46.79 -37.41
CA VAL A 81 15.33 47.07 -36.37
C VAL A 81 15.90 47.99 -35.28
N ASP A 82 17.19 47.92 -34.96
CA ASP A 82 17.82 48.84 -34.00
C ASP A 82 17.95 50.29 -34.51
N ALA A 83 17.80 50.50 -35.82
CA ALA A 83 17.62 51.83 -36.41
C ALA A 83 16.22 52.42 -36.17
N ALA A 84 15.24 51.61 -35.76
CA ALA A 84 13.83 52.00 -35.61
C ALA A 84 13.35 52.17 -34.16
N THR A 85 14.06 51.62 -33.16
CA THR A 85 13.62 51.65 -31.74
C THR A 85 14.42 52.56 -30.80
N GLY A 86 15.39 53.31 -31.32
CA GLY A 86 16.19 54.30 -30.56
C GLY A 86 15.45 55.58 -30.11
N MET A 87 14.11 55.59 -30.08
CA MET A 87 13.31 56.73 -29.64
C MET A 87 12.09 56.28 -28.81
N ALA A 88 12.32 55.54 -27.72
CA ALA A 88 11.34 55.54 -26.63
C ALA A 88 11.97 55.03 -25.32
N HIS A 89 12.05 55.96 -24.38
CA HIS A 89 11.76 55.70 -22.97
C HIS A 89 12.91 55.22 -22.06
N ASP A 90 13.99 56.01 -22.04
CA ASP A 90 14.52 56.48 -20.76
C ASP A 90 13.41 57.28 -20.06
N ILE A 91 12.91 56.82 -18.91
CA ILE A 91 12.26 57.58 -17.82
C ILE A 91 11.76 56.60 -16.74
N ILE A 92 12.32 56.77 -15.53
CA ILE A 92 11.87 56.38 -14.19
C ILE A 92 12.47 55.12 -13.53
N THR A 93 13.34 55.46 -12.58
CA THR A 93 14.01 54.66 -11.55
C THR A 93 13.22 54.71 -10.22
N ASN A 94 13.37 53.65 -9.41
CA ASN A 94 13.47 53.61 -7.92
C ASN A 94 12.28 53.94 -6.98
N HIS A 95 12.01 52.99 -6.04
CA HIS A 95 11.73 53.06 -4.57
C HIS A 95 10.78 51.89 -4.15
N ILE A 96 10.88 51.11 -3.05
CA ILE A 96 11.29 51.29 -1.62
C ILE A 96 11.49 49.89 -0.94
N MET A 97 12.35 49.82 0.09
CA MET A 97 12.52 48.70 1.04
C MET A 97 11.52 48.74 2.24
N GLY A 98 11.27 47.61 2.92
CA GLY A 98 10.85 47.64 4.34
C GLY A 98 10.41 46.32 5.01
N PHE A 99 11.32 45.70 5.78
CA PHE A 99 11.21 44.97 7.08
C PHE A 99 9.88 44.39 7.60
N VAL A 100 9.92 43.15 8.19
CA VAL A 100 9.58 42.79 9.61
C VAL A 100 10.06 41.34 9.91
N GLY A 101 10.67 41.14 11.09
CA GLY A 101 10.98 39.83 11.70
C GLY A 101 10.11 39.53 12.94
N GLY A 102 10.18 38.30 13.46
CA GLY A 102 9.50 37.92 14.72
C GLY A 102 9.81 36.51 15.22
N ASP A 103 10.52 36.44 16.36
CA ASP A 103 10.82 35.28 17.21
C ASP A 103 9.62 34.84 18.06
N HIS A 104 9.51 33.54 18.40
CA HIS A 104 8.90 33.09 19.68
C HIS A 104 9.32 31.66 20.12
N ARG A 105 9.68 31.55 21.41
CA ARG A 105 9.97 30.34 22.22
C ARG A 105 8.85 30.12 23.25
N TYR A 106 8.56 28.84 23.59
CA TYR A 106 8.13 28.26 24.89
C TYR A 106 8.03 26.73 24.63
N GLY A 107 8.43 25.73 25.43
CA GLY A 107 8.76 25.62 26.86
C GLY A 107 7.71 24.75 27.58
N ASN A 108 7.95 23.44 27.82
CA ASN A 108 7.69 22.72 29.09
C ASN A 108 7.84 21.18 29.04
N GLU A 109 8.33 20.65 30.16
CA GLU A 109 8.75 19.28 30.53
C GLU A 109 7.59 18.38 31.01
N VAL A 110 7.73 17.04 30.90
CA VAL A 110 7.29 16.04 31.92
C VAL A 110 8.21 14.79 31.88
N HIS A 111 8.53 14.28 33.08
CA HIS A 111 9.51 13.24 33.44
C HIS A 111 8.99 11.77 33.47
N LEU A 112 9.97 10.84 33.37
CA LEU A 112 10.16 9.52 34.05
C LEU A 112 9.36 8.25 33.65
N LEU A 113 10.04 7.23 33.08
CA LEU A 113 10.59 6.00 33.74
C LEU A 113 10.72 4.77 32.78
N LYS A 114 11.96 4.30 32.60
CA LYS A 114 12.41 2.90 32.30
C LYS A 114 12.47 2.10 33.64
N PRO A 115 12.80 0.77 33.76
CA PRO A 115 13.73 -0.03 32.91
C PRO A 115 13.60 -1.61 32.81
N ILE A 116 14.34 -2.19 31.84
CA ILE A 116 15.20 -3.44 31.87
C ILE A 116 14.49 -4.86 32.00
N LEU A 117 14.85 -6.01 31.38
CA LEU A 117 16.13 -6.77 31.24
C LEU A 117 16.13 -7.88 30.12
N PHE A 118 17.34 -8.39 29.84
CA PHE A 118 17.89 -9.37 28.86
C PHE A 118 17.34 -10.81 28.77
N GLY A 119 17.64 -11.50 27.65
CA GLY A 119 17.74 -12.97 27.53
C GLY A 119 18.29 -13.46 26.16
N VAL A 120 19.31 -14.32 26.18
CA VAL A 120 20.13 -14.84 25.06
C VAL A 120 19.76 -16.31 24.73
N VAL A 121 20.07 -16.78 23.50
CA VAL A 121 20.53 -18.16 23.08
C VAL A 121 19.72 -18.89 21.97
N SER A 122 20.50 -19.43 21.00
CA SER A 122 20.29 -20.52 19.99
C SER A 122 19.19 -20.40 18.94
N SER A 123 19.50 -20.29 17.64
CA SER A 123 20.14 -21.26 16.71
C SER A 123 19.28 -22.46 16.34
N THR A 124 18.91 -22.54 15.06
CA THR A 124 18.96 -23.75 14.21
C THR A 124 18.63 -23.37 12.76
N CYS A 125 19.62 -23.54 11.89
CA CYS A 125 19.50 -23.45 10.44
C CYS A 125 18.83 -24.72 9.89
N ILE A 126 17.97 -24.56 8.89
CA ILE A 126 17.64 -25.63 7.94
C ILE A 126 18.03 -25.13 6.55
N LYS A 127 19.02 -25.80 5.96
CA LYS A 127 19.44 -25.67 4.56
C LYS A 127 18.34 -26.22 3.66
N SER A 128 18.06 -25.53 2.54
CA SER A 128 17.41 -26.14 1.38
C SER A 128 18.38 -26.13 0.22
N ASP A 129 18.52 -27.29 -0.39
CA ASP A 129 19.43 -27.62 -1.48
C ASP A 129 19.23 -26.74 -2.72
N ALA A 130 20.35 -26.27 -3.28
CA ALA A 130 20.42 -25.77 -4.64
C ALA A 130 21.34 -26.70 -5.42
N GLY A 131 20.77 -27.33 -6.44
CA GLY A 131 21.42 -28.29 -7.32
C GLY A 131 22.54 -27.66 -8.14
N LYS A 132 23.51 -28.53 -8.42
CA LYS A 132 24.64 -28.33 -9.34
C LYS A 132 24.15 -28.09 -10.77
N GLU A 133 24.72 -27.10 -11.42
CA GLU A 133 24.99 -27.13 -12.85
C GLU A 133 26.42 -26.63 -13.06
N GLU A 134 27.33 -27.58 -13.33
CA GLU A 134 28.62 -27.31 -13.96
C GLU A 134 28.35 -26.92 -15.41
N ASN A 135 29.04 -25.90 -15.93
CA ASN A 135 29.58 -25.99 -17.28
C ASN A 135 30.74 -25.02 -17.51
N ALA A 136 31.68 -25.53 -18.31
CA ALA A 136 32.99 -25.00 -18.60
C ALA A 136 32.95 -23.66 -19.35
N ILE A 137 33.84 -22.74 -18.96
CA ILE A 137 34.13 -21.51 -19.70
C ILE A 137 35.30 -21.81 -20.64
N SER A 138 34.98 -22.14 -21.89
CA SER A 138 35.89 -22.01 -23.02
C SER A 138 35.83 -20.58 -23.58
N ARG A 139 37.00 -19.97 -23.72
CA ARG A 139 37.21 -18.70 -24.42
C ARG A 139 36.89 -18.88 -25.91
N GLU A 140 35.81 -18.27 -26.39
CA GLU A 140 35.61 -17.98 -27.81
C GLU A 140 35.75 -16.47 -28.05
N GLU A 141 36.42 -16.13 -29.15
CA GLU A 141 36.64 -14.76 -29.61
C GLU A 141 35.34 -14.13 -30.16
N PRO A 142 35.19 -12.78 -30.11
CA PRO A 142 33.96 -12.13 -30.52
C PRO A 142 33.89 -12.00 -32.05
N GLY A 143 33.22 -12.95 -32.68
CA GLY A 143 32.76 -12.86 -34.06
C GLY A 143 31.24 -12.75 -34.15
N GLU A 144 30.79 -11.78 -34.96
CA GLU A 144 29.52 -11.78 -35.70
C GLU A 144 28.19 -11.44 -34.98
N ASP A 145 27.56 -10.36 -35.48
CA ASP A 145 26.15 -9.96 -35.39
C ASP A 145 25.31 -10.52 -34.23
N THR A 146 25.44 -9.87 -33.07
CA THR A 146 24.44 -9.99 -32.02
C THR A 146 23.17 -9.28 -32.49
N GLN A 147 22.27 -10.03 -33.15
CA GLN A 147 20.89 -9.60 -33.33
C GLN A 147 20.34 -9.16 -31.96
N VAL A 148 20.07 -7.87 -31.83
CA VAL A 148 19.46 -7.26 -30.65
C VAL A 148 18.11 -7.95 -30.44
N LYS A 149 18.09 -8.93 -29.52
CA LYS A 149 16.86 -9.64 -29.15
C LYS A 149 15.87 -8.60 -28.64
N ARG A 150 14.78 -8.43 -29.38
CA ARG A 150 13.72 -7.49 -29.05
C ARG A 150 13.14 -7.88 -27.70
N PHE A 151 13.12 -6.93 -26.76
CA PHE A 151 12.47 -7.12 -25.46
C PHE A 151 10.99 -7.36 -25.70
N ILE A 152 10.53 -8.59 -25.49
CA ILE A 152 9.10 -8.92 -25.49
C ILE A 152 8.62 -8.56 -24.09
N PRO A 153 7.72 -7.57 -23.92
CA PRO A 153 7.18 -7.24 -22.62
C PRO A 153 6.49 -8.48 -22.05
N THR A 154 7.04 -9.00 -20.95
CA THR A 154 6.45 -10.11 -20.19
C THR A 154 5.33 -9.57 -19.29
N ALA A 155 4.47 -10.44 -18.75
CA ALA A 155 3.41 -10.05 -17.80
C ALA A 155 3.86 -9.08 -16.66
N PRO A 156 5.10 -9.14 -16.11
CA PRO A 156 5.59 -8.12 -15.17
C PRO A 156 5.59 -6.68 -15.69
N TYR A 157 5.60 -6.47 -17.02
CA TYR A 157 5.48 -5.14 -17.62
C TYR A 157 4.09 -4.53 -17.33
N ILE A 158 3.06 -5.35 -17.17
CA ILE A 158 1.70 -4.90 -16.83
C ILE A 158 1.69 -4.25 -15.44
N ASP A 159 2.42 -4.79 -14.46
CA ASP A 159 2.54 -4.17 -13.13
C ASP A 159 3.25 -2.81 -13.20
N TYR A 160 4.25 -2.67 -14.08
CA TYR A 160 4.95 -1.39 -14.31
C TYR A 160 4.05 -0.34 -14.97
N VAL A 161 3.20 -0.77 -15.90
CA VAL A 161 2.19 0.07 -16.56
C VAL A 161 1.10 0.50 -15.57
N VAL A 162 0.64 -0.40 -14.70
CA VAL A 162 -0.39 -0.14 -13.66
C VAL A 162 0.09 0.90 -12.64
N ASP A 163 1.40 1.09 -12.49
CA ASP A 163 1.92 1.97 -11.47
C ASP A 163 1.69 3.47 -11.75
N SER A 164 1.33 3.89 -12.97
CA SER A 164 1.12 5.32 -13.27
C SER A 164 -0.28 5.81 -12.87
N ASN A 165 -0.39 7.00 -12.27
CA ASN A 165 -1.70 7.60 -11.96
C ASN A 165 -2.63 7.68 -13.18
N ARG A 166 -2.06 7.86 -14.37
CA ARG A 166 -2.81 7.85 -15.63
C ARG A 166 -3.41 6.47 -15.91
N SER A 167 -2.59 5.43 -15.76
CA SER A 167 -3.00 4.04 -15.89
C SER A 167 -3.97 3.60 -14.82
N LEU A 168 -3.88 4.19 -13.63
CA LEU A 168 -4.78 3.94 -12.53
C LEU A 168 -6.22 4.39 -12.82
N VAL A 169 -6.39 5.65 -13.24
CA VAL A 169 -7.72 6.16 -13.63
C VAL A 169 -8.27 5.36 -14.79
N PHE A 170 -7.42 5.05 -15.76
CA PHE A 170 -7.79 4.20 -16.89
C PHE A 170 -8.26 2.82 -16.43
N LEU A 171 -7.49 2.14 -15.59
CA LEU A 171 -7.81 0.82 -15.04
C LEU A 171 -9.16 0.83 -14.31
N VAL A 172 -9.40 1.83 -13.45
CA VAL A 172 -10.68 2.00 -12.77
C VAL A 172 -11.82 2.14 -13.76
N LEU A 173 -11.69 3.02 -14.76
CA LEU A 173 -12.72 3.21 -15.79
C LEU A 173 -12.97 1.92 -16.60
N VAL A 174 -11.92 1.19 -16.95
CA VAL A 174 -12.01 -0.09 -17.66
C VAL A 174 -12.73 -1.15 -16.83
N TRP A 175 -12.46 -1.23 -15.52
CA TRP A 175 -13.17 -2.15 -14.64
C TRP A 175 -14.64 -1.79 -14.46
N ILE A 176 -14.97 -0.50 -14.28
CA ILE A 176 -16.36 -0.07 -14.24
C ILE A 176 -17.03 -0.43 -15.56
N PHE A 177 -16.40 -0.14 -16.69
CA PHE A 177 -16.93 -0.44 -18.01
C PHE A 177 -17.14 -1.94 -18.22
N PHE A 178 -16.19 -2.75 -17.79
CA PHE A 178 -16.32 -4.20 -17.77
C PHE A 178 -17.50 -4.67 -16.92
N LEU A 179 -17.64 -4.18 -15.69
CA LEU A 179 -18.75 -4.57 -14.80
C LEU A 179 -20.11 -4.17 -15.37
N PHE A 180 -20.23 -2.98 -15.96
CA PHE A 180 -21.45 -2.55 -16.65
C PHE A 180 -21.72 -3.39 -17.90
N SER A 181 -20.69 -3.67 -18.71
CA SER A 181 -20.81 -4.55 -19.90
C SER A 181 -21.35 -5.92 -19.51
N MET A 182 -20.80 -6.51 -18.45
CA MET A 182 -21.20 -7.84 -17.98
C MET A 182 -22.57 -7.82 -17.31
N SER A 183 -22.93 -6.73 -16.63
CA SER A 183 -24.27 -6.56 -16.07
C SER A 183 -25.33 -6.47 -17.16
N ILE A 184 -25.07 -5.69 -18.21
CA ILE A 184 -25.93 -5.60 -19.39
C ILE A 184 -26.03 -6.97 -20.06
N LEU A 185 -24.90 -7.63 -20.35
CA LEU A 185 -24.89 -8.96 -20.94
C LEU A 185 -25.70 -9.97 -20.10
N TYR A 186 -25.56 -9.92 -18.78
CA TYR A 186 -26.32 -10.76 -17.86
C TYR A 186 -27.83 -10.47 -17.93
N SER A 187 -28.23 -9.20 -17.93
CA SER A 187 -29.64 -8.80 -18.07
C SER A 187 -30.24 -9.23 -19.41
N VAL A 188 -29.47 -9.13 -20.49
CA VAL A 188 -29.90 -9.44 -21.87
C VAL A 188 -30.05 -10.93 -22.10
N LEU A 189 -29.17 -11.72 -21.49
CA LEU A 189 -29.31 -13.17 -21.45
C LEU A 189 -30.46 -13.63 -20.54
N GLY A 190 -31.27 -12.69 -20.00
CA GLY A 190 -32.47 -12.94 -19.20
C GLY A 190 -32.18 -13.28 -17.73
N GLY A 191 -30.96 -12.99 -17.26
CA GLY A 191 -30.33 -13.80 -16.23
C GLY A 191 -30.14 -15.20 -16.78
N VAL A 192 -28.92 -15.72 -16.81
CA VAL A 192 -28.72 -17.08 -17.33
C VAL A 192 -29.24 -18.08 -16.30
N ASP A 193 -30.57 -18.17 -16.22
CA ASP A 193 -31.29 -19.20 -15.55
C ASP A 193 -31.14 -20.40 -16.46
N PHE A 194 -29.96 -21.03 -16.37
CA PHE A 194 -29.68 -22.28 -17.05
C PHE A 194 -30.71 -23.26 -16.51
N LYS A 195 -31.84 -23.37 -17.22
CA LYS A 195 -32.85 -24.43 -17.06
C LYS A 195 -32.27 -25.79 -17.48
N MET A 196 -30.95 -26.00 -17.31
CA MET A 196 -30.29 -27.29 -17.48
C MET A 196 -30.91 -28.34 -16.56
N PHE A 197 -31.50 -27.92 -15.43
CA PHE A 197 -32.18 -28.81 -14.51
C PHE A 197 -33.57 -28.28 -14.18
N HIS A 198 -34.62 -29.00 -14.57
CA HIS A 198 -35.93 -28.88 -13.93
C HIS A 198 -35.83 -29.50 -12.54
N CYS A 199 -35.32 -28.71 -11.61
CA CYS A 199 -35.33 -29.04 -10.21
C CYS A 199 -36.75 -28.88 -9.67
N GLY A 200 -37.36 -29.97 -9.20
CA GLY A 200 -38.48 -29.86 -8.25
C GLY A 200 -38.04 -29.20 -6.95
N VAL A 201 -38.89 -29.23 -5.91
CA VAL A 201 -38.65 -28.61 -4.59
C VAL A 201 -37.51 -29.26 -3.77
N ASN A 202 -36.59 -29.97 -4.43
CA ASN A 202 -35.44 -30.62 -3.80
C ASN A 202 -34.33 -29.60 -3.52
N PHE A 203 -34.11 -29.33 -2.24
CA PHE A 203 -33.04 -28.45 -1.71
C PHE A 203 -31.67 -28.68 -2.37
N TRP A 204 -31.25 -29.94 -2.55
CA TRP A 204 -29.98 -30.28 -3.19
C TRP A 204 -29.89 -29.85 -4.65
N CYS A 205 -31.02 -29.91 -5.36
CA CYS A 205 -31.10 -29.51 -6.74
C CYS A 205 -31.03 -27.98 -6.88
N GLU A 206 -31.66 -27.24 -5.95
CA GLU A 206 -31.54 -25.79 -5.88
C GLU A 206 -30.10 -25.35 -5.55
N ILE A 207 -29.44 -25.98 -4.59
CA ILE A 207 -28.01 -25.71 -4.31
C ILE A 207 -27.15 -26.00 -5.53
N ALA A 208 -27.33 -27.14 -6.18
CA ALA A 208 -26.56 -27.51 -7.37
C ALA A 208 -26.79 -26.52 -8.52
N HIS A 209 -28.03 -26.08 -8.73
CA HIS A 209 -28.39 -25.06 -9.71
C HIS A 209 -27.70 -23.73 -9.40
N LYS A 210 -27.74 -23.26 -8.15
CA LYS A 210 -27.02 -22.04 -7.75
C LYS A 210 -25.52 -22.17 -7.92
N LEU A 211 -24.91 -23.27 -7.48
CA LEU A 211 -23.47 -23.52 -7.65
C LEU A 211 -23.06 -23.54 -9.13
N CYS A 212 -23.84 -24.21 -9.98
CA CYS A 212 -23.61 -24.26 -11.41
C CYS A 212 -23.74 -22.87 -12.06
N SER A 213 -24.81 -22.14 -11.72
CA SER A 213 -25.02 -20.77 -12.19
C SER A 213 -23.87 -19.83 -11.79
N TRP A 214 -23.42 -19.88 -10.53
CA TRP A 214 -22.26 -19.10 -10.07
C TRP A 214 -20.95 -19.51 -10.74
N THR A 215 -20.75 -20.81 -10.98
CA THR A 215 -19.56 -21.31 -11.68
C THR A 215 -19.52 -20.83 -13.12
N ILE A 216 -20.65 -20.91 -13.84
CA ILE A 216 -20.75 -20.42 -15.21
C ILE A 216 -20.62 -18.91 -15.25
N LEU A 217 -21.25 -18.18 -14.33
CA LEU A 217 -21.07 -16.74 -14.21
C LEU A 217 -19.59 -16.38 -13.99
N GLY A 218 -18.89 -17.11 -13.13
CA GLY A 218 -17.44 -16.96 -12.92
C GLY A 218 -16.64 -17.16 -14.21
N LEU A 219 -16.92 -18.24 -14.95
CA LEU A 219 -16.26 -18.50 -16.24
C LEU A 219 -16.56 -17.41 -17.27
N VAL A 220 -17.81 -16.95 -17.35
CA VAL A 220 -18.25 -15.87 -18.25
C VAL A 220 -17.57 -14.55 -17.88
N LEU A 221 -17.41 -14.24 -16.60
CA LEU A 221 -16.64 -13.07 -16.13
C LEU A 221 -15.15 -13.19 -16.47
N ILE A 222 -14.54 -14.37 -16.34
CA ILE A 222 -13.13 -14.59 -16.70
C ILE A 222 -12.92 -14.38 -18.20
N VAL A 223 -13.73 -15.05 -19.03
CA VAL A 223 -13.63 -14.96 -20.49
C VAL A 223 -13.96 -13.54 -20.96
N GLY A 224 -15.05 -12.97 -20.46
CA GLY A 224 -15.44 -11.59 -20.76
C GLY A 224 -14.37 -10.58 -20.33
N GLY A 225 -13.74 -10.78 -19.18
CA GLY A 225 -12.64 -9.96 -18.70
C GLY A 225 -11.45 -10.01 -19.64
N ILE A 226 -11.03 -11.21 -20.06
CA ILE A 226 -9.94 -11.37 -21.03
C ILE A 226 -10.28 -10.70 -22.37
N VAL A 227 -11.49 -10.90 -22.87
CA VAL A 227 -11.94 -10.37 -24.17
C VAL A 227 -12.07 -8.84 -24.15
N ILE A 228 -12.58 -8.25 -23.07
CA ILE A 228 -12.83 -6.81 -22.99
C ILE A 228 -11.59 -6.08 -22.49
N ILE A 229 -11.04 -6.48 -21.34
CA ILE A 229 -9.98 -5.72 -20.65
C ILE A 229 -8.66 -5.80 -21.41
N THR A 230 -8.29 -6.96 -21.96
CA THR A 230 -6.98 -7.13 -22.64
C THR A 230 -6.79 -6.16 -23.81
N PRO A 231 -7.69 -6.12 -24.83
CA PRO A 231 -7.47 -5.23 -25.97
C PRO A 231 -7.60 -3.75 -25.60
N ILE A 232 -8.49 -3.40 -24.65
CA ILE A 232 -8.59 -2.02 -24.15
C ILE A 232 -7.29 -1.62 -23.42
N SER A 233 -6.69 -2.53 -22.65
CA SER A 233 -5.46 -2.27 -21.89
C SER A 233 -4.22 -2.06 -22.76
N LEU A 234 -4.24 -2.46 -24.04
CA LEU A 234 -3.11 -2.25 -24.96
C LEU A 234 -2.79 -0.76 -25.18
N GLY A 235 -3.78 0.12 -25.02
CA GLY A 235 -3.62 1.57 -25.15
C GLY A 235 -3.13 2.27 -23.88
N ASN A 236 -2.88 1.52 -22.80
CA ASN A 236 -2.55 2.08 -21.49
C ASN A 236 -1.03 2.10 -21.20
N ASP A 237 -0.19 1.72 -22.15
CA ASP A 237 1.26 1.68 -21.95
C ASP A 237 1.85 3.10 -22.06
N PRO A 238 2.35 3.69 -20.96
CA PRO A 238 2.90 5.04 -20.98
C PRO A 238 4.22 5.15 -21.76
N TYR A 239 4.88 4.03 -22.06
CA TYR A 239 6.14 3.99 -22.81
C TYR A 239 5.94 3.65 -24.29
N GLN A 240 4.68 3.57 -24.72
CA GLN A 240 4.35 3.15 -26.06
C GLN A 240 4.73 4.22 -27.09
N LYS A 241 5.80 3.96 -27.86
CA LYS A 241 6.24 4.86 -28.94
C LYS A 241 5.37 4.76 -30.21
N LYS A 242 4.65 3.65 -30.40
CA LYS A 242 3.85 3.38 -31.60
C LYS A 242 2.38 3.70 -31.34
N TRP A 243 1.74 4.44 -32.22
CA TRP A 243 0.31 4.75 -32.12
C TRP A 243 -0.62 3.54 -32.36
N THR A 244 -0.11 2.43 -32.93
CA THR A 244 -0.93 1.29 -33.35
C THR A 244 -1.68 0.57 -32.23
N PRO A 245 -1.11 0.30 -31.03
CA PRO A 245 -1.85 -0.40 -29.98
C PRO A 245 -2.86 0.53 -29.29
N ALA A 246 -2.57 1.83 -29.19
CA ALA A 246 -3.55 2.84 -28.76
C ALA A 246 -4.75 2.92 -29.71
N LEU A 247 -4.52 2.87 -31.03
CA LEU A 247 -5.60 2.77 -32.02
C LEU A 247 -6.40 1.48 -31.86
N LEU A 248 -5.72 0.34 -31.68
CA LEU A 248 -6.38 -0.95 -31.49
C LEU A 248 -7.25 -0.97 -30.22
N ALA A 249 -6.76 -0.37 -29.13
CA ALA A 249 -7.52 -0.20 -27.90
C ALA A 249 -8.75 0.71 -28.09
N LEU A 250 -8.60 1.81 -28.84
CA LEU A 250 -9.73 2.69 -29.18
C LEU A 250 -10.78 1.96 -30.03
N LEU A 251 -10.35 1.18 -31.02
CA LEU A 251 -11.23 0.37 -31.86
C LEU A 251 -11.96 -0.70 -31.03
N ALA A 252 -11.24 -1.41 -30.16
CA ALA A 252 -11.84 -2.39 -29.25
C ALA A 252 -12.87 -1.72 -28.31
N GLN A 253 -12.55 -0.56 -27.76
CA GLN A 253 -13.47 0.22 -26.93
C GLN A 253 -14.74 0.63 -27.70
N LEU A 254 -14.59 1.10 -28.94
CA LEU A 254 -15.72 1.45 -29.80
C LEU A 254 -16.58 0.21 -30.10
N VAL A 255 -15.98 -0.92 -30.45
CA VAL A 255 -16.71 -2.18 -30.70
C VAL A 255 -17.48 -2.62 -29.46
N HIS A 256 -16.83 -2.66 -28.29
CA HIS A 256 -17.47 -3.10 -27.06
C HIS A 256 -18.52 -2.12 -26.52
N CYS A 257 -18.47 -0.84 -26.89
CA CYS A 257 -19.47 0.13 -26.49
C CYS A 257 -20.64 0.19 -27.48
N VAL A 258 -20.36 0.29 -28.77
CA VAL A 258 -21.37 0.51 -29.83
C VAL A 258 -22.14 -0.77 -30.14
N VAL A 259 -21.48 -1.92 -30.21
CA VAL A 259 -22.18 -3.17 -30.61
C VAL A 259 -23.25 -3.57 -29.61
N PRO A 260 -23.01 -3.65 -28.28
CA PRO A 260 -24.06 -3.96 -27.33
C PRO A 260 -25.20 -2.93 -27.34
N TYR A 261 -24.87 -1.65 -27.42
CA TYR A 261 -25.87 -0.58 -27.51
C TYR A 261 -26.77 -0.73 -28.75
N ALA A 262 -26.17 -0.98 -29.91
CA ALA A 262 -26.90 -1.16 -31.17
C ALA A 262 -27.76 -2.43 -31.15
N VAL A 263 -27.21 -3.56 -30.67
CA VAL A 263 -27.94 -4.83 -30.55
C VAL A 263 -29.16 -4.66 -29.66
N LEU A 264 -29.06 -3.92 -28.56
CA LEU A 264 -30.17 -3.72 -27.63
C LEU A 264 -31.21 -2.74 -28.13
N THR A 265 -30.78 -1.71 -28.83
CA THR A 265 -31.69 -0.79 -29.51
C THR A 265 -32.47 -1.52 -30.61
N LEU A 266 -31.81 -2.38 -31.38
CA LEU A 266 -32.45 -3.22 -32.39
C LEU A 266 -33.37 -4.28 -31.79
N TYR A 267 -32.95 -4.94 -30.70
CA TYR A 267 -33.78 -5.89 -29.98
C TYR A 267 -35.07 -5.22 -29.50
N LYS A 268 -34.98 -4.03 -28.92
CA LYS A 268 -36.13 -3.22 -28.50
C LYS A 268 -37.03 -2.83 -29.66
N ALA A 269 -36.46 -2.39 -30.78
CA ALA A 269 -37.22 -2.02 -31.98
C ALA A 269 -37.92 -3.22 -32.65
N GLY A 270 -37.38 -4.43 -32.47
CA GLY A 270 -37.88 -5.66 -33.05
C GLY A 270 -38.98 -6.37 -32.26
N ILE A 271 -39.32 -5.92 -31.04
CA ILE A 271 -40.45 -6.48 -30.28
C ILE A 271 -41.73 -5.94 -30.92
N PRO A 272 -42.52 -6.75 -31.65
CA PRO A 272 -43.76 -6.28 -32.25
C PRO A 272 -44.69 -5.85 -31.13
N HIS A 273 -45.14 -4.61 -31.16
CA HIS A 273 -46.22 -4.17 -30.29
C HIS A 273 -47.40 -5.09 -30.52
N SER A 274 -47.74 -5.89 -29.51
CA SER A 274 -48.94 -6.70 -29.50
C SER A 274 -50.11 -5.80 -29.88
N SER A 275 -50.76 -6.10 -31.00
CA SER A 275 -51.93 -5.36 -31.51
C SER A 275 -53.09 -5.35 -30.51
N ASP A 276 -53.05 -6.23 -29.51
CA ASP A 276 -54.16 -6.48 -28.61
C ASP A 276 -54.19 -5.50 -27.43
N GLY A 277 -53.25 -4.56 -27.34
CA GLY A 277 -53.20 -3.54 -26.28
C GLY A 277 -53.00 -4.12 -24.87
N VAL A 278 -52.83 -5.43 -24.74
CA VAL A 278 -52.48 -6.10 -23.49
C VAL A 278 -50.95 -6.04 -23.38
N PRO A 279 -50.39 -5.18 -22.50
CA PRO A 279 -48.96 -5.17 -22.26
C PRO A 279 -48.56 -6.56 -21.79
N THR A 280 -47.67 -7.21 -22.53
CA THR A 280 -47.15 -8.51 -22.11
C THR A 280 -46.51 -8.34 -20.74
N THR A 281 -46.70 -9.30 -19.84
CA THR A 281 -46.27 -9.25 -18.42
C THR A 281 -44.76 -9.02 -18.19
N ILE A 282 -43.97 -9.01 -19.27
CA ILE A 282 -42.55 -8.66 -19.28
C ILE A 282 -42.36 -7.12 -19.31
N GLU A 283 -43.25 -6.35 -19.94
CA GLU A 283 -43.18 -4.88 -19.99
C GLU A 283 -43.54 -4.21 -18.67
N THR A 284 -44.36 -4.85 -17.81
CA THR A 284 -44.96 -4.19 -16.65
C THR A 284 -44.13 -4.28 -15.36
N ASN A 285 -43.19 -5.21 -15.23
CA ASN A 285 -42.55 -5.48 -13.93
C ASN A 285 -41.09 -5.02 -13.78
N MET A 286 -40.39 -4.65 -14.85
CA MET A 286 -39.13 -3.91 -14.77
C MET A 286 -39.09 -2.84 -15.86
N SER A 287 -39.42 -1.61 -15.46
CA SER A 287 -39.62 -0.44 -16.30
C SER A 287 -38.50 -0.21 -17.33
N GLY A 288 -38.87 -0.06 -18.60
CA GLY A 288 -37.96 0.34 -19.68
C GLY A 288 -37.05 1.54 -19.34
N TYR A 289 -37.50 2.44 -18.46
CA TYR A 289 -36.71 3.58 -17.97
C TYR A 289 -35.39 3.20 -17.26
N TYR A 290 -35.34 2.12 -16.46
CA TYR A 290 -34.08 1.70 -15.82
C TYR A 290 -33.11 1.11 -16.84
N PHE A 291 -33.64 0.36 -17.79
CA PHE A 291 -32.85 -0.27 -18.83
C PHE A 291 -32.24 0.80 -19.76
N GLU A 292 -33.01 1.81 -20.13
CA GLU A 292 -32.54 2.98 -20.87
C GLU A 292 -31.46 3.75 -20.10
N GLY A 293 -31.69 4.05 -18.82
CA GLY A 293 -30.70 4.73 -18.00
C GLY A 293 -29.38 3.97 -17.86
N ILE A 294 -29.43 2.63 -17.76
CA ILE A 294 -28.22 1.78 -17.73
C ILE A 294 -27.50 1.80 -19.08
N LEU A 295 -28.24 1.73 -20.19
CA LEU A 295 -27.67 1.81 -21.54
C LEU A 295 -27.01 3.15 -21.82
N ASP A 296 -27.63 4.24 -21.42
CA ASP A 296 -27.08 5.60 -21.57
C ASP A 296 -25.83 5.78 -20.69
N ALA A 297 -25.88 5.31 -19.44
CA ALA A 297 -24.71 5.33 -18.56
C ALA A 297 -23.55 4.50 -19.14
N PHE A 298 -23.85 3.35 -19.74
CA PHE A 298 -22.85 2.51 -20.41
C PHE A 298 -22.23 3.19 -21.62
N LEU A 299 -23.03 3.83 -22.46
CA LEU A 299 -22.55 4.60 -23.61
C LEU A 299 -21.70 5.79 -23.16
N ILE A 300 -22.16 6.56 -22.17
CA ILE A 300 -21.40 7.68 -21.60
C ILE A 300 -20.05 7.20 -21.07
N LEU A 301 -20.03 6.09 -20.32
CA LEU A 301 -18.80 5.52 -19.79
C LEU A 301 -17.84 5.06 -20.90
N GLY A 302 -18.38 4.43 -21.96
CA GLY A 302 -17.59 4.06 -23.13
C GLY A 302 -17.03 5.26 -23.88
N CYS A 303 -17.81 6.34 -24.00
CA CYS A 303 -17.35 7.62 -24.55
C CYS A 303 -16.29 8.29 -23.68
N LEU A 304 -16.40 8.23 -22.35
CA LEU A 304 -15.38 8.75 -21.43
C LEU A 304 -14.07 7.98 -21.57
N LEU A 305 -14.12 6.65 -21.69
CA LEU A 305 -12.95 5.81 -21.96
C LEU A 305 -12.34 6.10 -23.33
N ALA A 306 -13.15 6.17 -24.38
CA ALA A 306 -12.69 6.52 -25.72
C ALA A 306 -12.09 7.92 -25.77
N GLY A 307 -12.73 8.90 -25.13
CA GLY A 307 -12.22 10.27 -24.98
C GLY A 307 -10.91 10.30 -24.22
N ARG A 308 -10.74 9.47 -23.18
CA ARG A 308 -9.47 9.35 -22.45
C ARG A 308 -8.36 8.73 -23.30
N LEU A 309 -8.65 7.71 -24.09
CA LEU A 309 -7.72 7.12 -25.06
C LEU A 309 -7.38 8.12 -26.19
N LEU A 310 -8.35 8.91 -26.64
CA LEU A 310 -8.13 9.97 -27.62
C LEU A 310 -7.23 11.07 -27.06
N LEU A 311 -7.46 11.47 -25.80
CA LEU A 311 -6.60 12.40 -25.07
C LEU A 311 -5.19 11.83 -24.82
N PHE A 312 -4.96 10.53 -24.97
CA PHE A 312 -3.63 9.93 -24.97
C PHE A 312 -2.97 10.02 -26.36
N LEU A 313 -3.75 9.83 -27.42
CA LEU A 313 -3.30 10.02 -28.80
C LEU A 313 -2.89 11.47 -29.08
N VAL A 314 -3.59 12.47 -28.53
CA VAL A 314 -3.33 13.89 -28.81
C VAL A 314 -1.90 14.32 -28.41
N PRO A 315 -1.40 14.08 -27.18
CA PRO A 315 -0.02 14.37 -26.82
C PRO A 315 0.97 13.55 -27.65
N LEU A 316 0.68 12.29 -27.98
CA LEU A 316 1.57 11.43 -28.74
C LEU A 316 1.76 11.94 -30.19
N LEU A 317 0.67 12.46 -30.77
CA LEU A 317 0.66 13.16 -32.06
C LEU A 317 1.30 14.55 -31.95
N ALA A 318 1.06 15.29 -30.87
CA ALA A 318 1.63 16.60 -30.65
C ALA A 318 3.15 16.53 -30.42
N THR A 319 3.65 15.56 -29.64
CA THR A 319 5.08 15.32 -29.42
C THR A 319 5.81 14.87 -30.69
N ALA A 320 5.09 14.33 -31.68
CA ALA A 320 5.67 14.09 -33.00
C ALA A 320 5.87 15.38 -33.81
N THR A 321 5.31 16.51 -33.36
CA THR A 321 5.31 17.80 -34.06
C THR A 321 5.94 18.96 -33.29
N THR A 322 6.00 18.90 -31.95
CA THR A 322 6.52 19.98 -31.10
C THR A 322 7.84 19.58 -30.45
N THR A 323 8.84 20.44 -30.53
CA THR A 323 10.14 20.25 -29.88
C THR A 323 10.01 20.31 -28.34
N PRO A 324 10.77 19.51 -27.59
CA PRO A 324 10.66 19.40 -26.14
C PRO A 324 10.87 20.73 -25.38
N ASP A 325 11.64 21.67 -25.94
CA ASP A 325 11.97 22.95 -25.31
C ASP A 325 10.74 23.88 -25.13
N GLU A 326 9.72 23.79 -25.99
CA GLU A 326 8.52 24.66 -25.88
C GLU A 326 7.49 24.15 -24.86
N ALA A 327 7.51 22.84 -24.55
CA ALA A 327 6.53 22.23 -23.63
C ALA A 327 6.73 22.68 -22.17
N GLU A 328 7.97 22.99 -21.79
CA GLU A 328 8.34 23.30 -20.40
C GLU A 328 7.97 24.74 -19.99
N SER A 329 7.93 25.66 -20.95
CA SER A 329 7.54 27.07 -20.75
C SER A 329 6.02 27.26 -20.48
N SER A 330 5.20 26.23 -20.69
CA SER A 330 3.75 26.27 -20.47
C SER A 330 3.37 26.20 -18.97
N SER A 331 3.79 27.20 -18.21
CA SER A 331 3.39 27.44 -16.82
C SER A 331 1.89 27.72 -16.65
N GLY A 332 1.16 28.01 -17.75
CA GLY A 332 -0.27 28.34 -17.75
C GLY A 332 -1.25 27.16 -17.73
N LEU A 333 -0.80 25.90 -17.85
CA LEU A 333 -1.72 24.76 -17.80
C LEU A 333 -2.30 24.58 -16.38
N PRO A 334 -3.64 24.56 -16.21
CA PRO A 334 -4.26 24.40 -14.90
C PRO A 334 -3.76 23.13 -14.20
N LEU A 335 -3.61 23.21 -12.87
CA LEU A 335 -3.05 22.15 -12.03
C LEU A 335 -3.74 20.78 -12.22
N LEU A 336 -5.05 20.80 -12.51
CA LEU A 336 -5.84 19.60 -12.84
C LEU A 336 -5.37 18.95 -14.15
N ALA A 337 -5.09 19.75 -15.18
CA ALA A 337 -4.57 19.26 -16.45
C ALA A 337 -3.15 18.68 -16.25
N ARG A 338 -2.28 19.34 -15.49
CA ARG A 338 -0.96 18.76 -15.14
C ARG A 338 -1.09 17.44 -14.38
N PHE A 339 -2.03 17.32 -13.46
CA PHE A 339 -2.27 16.08 -12.72
C PHE A 339 -2.81 14.95 -13.64
N LEU A 340 -3.67 15.27 -14.59
CA LEU A 340 -4.26 14.31 -15.53
C LEU A 340 -3.31 13.97 -16.71
N PHE A 341 -2.41 14.87 -17.08
CA PHE A 341 -1.58 14.83 -18.28
C PHE A 341 -0.07 14.85 -18.02
N VAL A 342 0.44 14.65 -16.81
CA VAL A 342 1.87 14.39 -16.56
C VAL A 342 1.99 13.07 -15.80
N PRO A 343 2.83 12.11 -16.23
CA PRO A 343 2.92 10.83 -15.55
C PRO A 343 3.59 11.07 -14.20
N MET A 344 2.85 10.90 -13.10
CA MET A 344 3.36 11.17 -11.75
C MET A 344 4.58 10.30 -11.39
N ASN A 345 4.73 9.13 -12.01
CA ASN A 345 5.77 8.16 -11.66
C ASN A 345 7.19 8.69 -11.83
N THR A 346 7.46 9.46 -12.88
CA THR A 346 8.81 9.97 -13.12
C THR A 346 9.18 10.99 -12.05
N ARG A 347 8.28 11.93 -11.76
CA ARG A 347 8.45 12.90 -10.67
C ARG A 347 8.54 12.26 -9.30
N LEU A 348 7.70 11.25 -9.04
CA LEU A 348 7.73 10.50 -7.80
C LEU A 348 9.04 9.70 -7.67
N SER A 349 9.54 9.14 -8.76
CA SER A 349 10.82 8.41 -8.78
C SER A 349 12.00 9.33 -8.57
N ALA A 350 12.02 10.49 -9.21
CA ALA A 350 12.98 11.55 -8.93
C ALA A 350 12.92 11.95 -7.45
N SER A 351 11.71 12.17 -6.91
CA SER A 351 11.52 12.58 -5.51
C SER A 351 12.01 11.52 -4.53
N THR A 352 11.71 10.23 -4.76
CA THR A 352 12.18 9.17 -3.87
C THR A 352 13.69 8.95 -3.97
N LYS A 353 14.26 9.13 -5.16
CA LYS A 353 15.71 9.16 -5.38
C LYS A 353 16.37 10.33 -4.66
N GLN A 354 15.75 11.52 -4.68
CA GLN A 354 16.20 12.70 -3.95
C GLN A 354 16.10 12.48 -2.43
N ALA A 355 15.04 11.80 -1.96
CA ALA A 355 14.90 11.45 -0.54
C ALA A 355 16.01 10.52 -0.05
N ALA A 356 16.43 9.54 -0.86
CA ALA A 356 17.58 8.71 -0.54
C ALA A 356 18.86 9.54 -0.43
N THR A 357 19.12 10.42 -1.42
CA THR A 357 20.28 11.33 -1.38
C THR A 357 20.27 12.18 -0.11
N ARG A 358 19.14 12.84 0.17
CA ARG A 358 18.95 13.68 1.36
C ARG A 358 19.20 12.90 2.66
N LYS A 359 18.71 11.66 2.76
CA LYS A 359 18.95 10.82 3.94
C LYS A 359 20.40 10.42 4.11
N VAL A 360 21.12 10.17 3.00
CA VAL A 360 22.58 9.94 3.06
C VAL A 360 23.28 11.22 3.52
N ASP A 361 22.90 12.38 3.00
CA ASP A 361 23.47 13.67 3.41
C ASP A 361 23.19 13.96 4.89
N ASP A 362 21.97 13.71 5.36
CA ASP A 362 21.60 13.84 6.77
C ASP A 362 22.40 12.85 7.64
N MET A 363 22.63 11.62 7.18
CA MET A 363 23.50 10.66 7.88
C MET A 363 24.95 11.15 7.96
N LEU A 364 25.47 11.74 6.88
CA LEU A 364 26.83 12.29 6.83
C LEU A 364 26.97 13.51 7.74
N GLU A 365 26.02 14.44 7.73
CA GLU A 365 26.04 15.60 8.61
C GLU A 365 25.81 15.20 10.07
N ASN A 366 24.95 14.21 10.36
CA ASN A 366 24.80 13.65 11.70
C ASN A 366 26.11 13.01 12.20
N ALA A 367 26.81 12.22 11.37
CA ALA A 367 28.12 11.69 11.72
C ALA A 367 29.13 12.82 11.97
N ARG A 368 29.14 13.84 11.11
CA ARG A 368 30.02 15.01 11.25
C ARG A 368 29.74 15.80 12.53
N THR A 369 28.47 16.02 12.89
CA THR A 369 28.09 16.73 14.12
C THR A 369 28.51 15.94 15.35
N LEU A 370 28.38 14.60 15.33
CA LEU A 370 28.87 13.72 16.38
C LEU A 370 30.37 13.93 16.64
N HIS A 371 31.18 13.93 15.58
CA HIS A 371 32.63 14.18 15.63
C HIS A 371 32.99 15.61 16.09
N ARG A 372 32.15 16.62 15.77
CA ARG A 372 32.39 18.01 16.19
C ARG A 372 32.11 18.29 17.66
N HIS A 373 31.14 17.59 18.26
CA HIS A 373 30.77 17.79 19.66
C HIS A 373 31.87 17.35 20.64
N GLU A 374 32.75 16.44 20.23
CA GLU A 374 33.89 15.94 21.00
C GLU A 374 34.92 17.02 21.34
N PHE A 375 35.01 18.09 20.53
CA PHE A 375 36.05 19.12 20.69
C PHE A 375 35.71 20.27 21.64
N ARG A 376 34.48 20.39 22.15
CA ARG A 376 34.03 21.60 22.87
C ARG A 376 34.25 21.61 24.39
N GLY A 377 34.92 20.62 24.98
CA GLY A 377 35.05 20.53 26.44
C GLY A 377 36.43 20.19 27.01
N GLY A 378 37.46 19.95 26.19
CA GLY A 378 38.79 19.51 26.66
C GLY A 378 38.82 18.11 27.31
N ILE A 379 37.66 17.54 27.62
CA ILE A 379 37.49 16.14 28.04
C ILE A 379 37.22 15.34 26.77
N ILE A 380 38.24 14.64 26.30
CA ILE A 380 38.12 13.64 25.24
C ILE A 380 37.25 12.53 25.80
N VAL A 381 35.97 12.47 25.39
CA VAL A 381 35.15 11.27 25.61
C VAL A 381 35.76 10.23 24.68
N THR A 382 36.54 9.31 25.25
CA THR A 382 37.44 8.41 24.50
C THR A 382 36.76 7.38 23.61
N ASP A 383 35.43 7.30 23.62
CA ASP A 383 34.70 6.34 22.80
C ASP A 383 33.59 7.01 21.95
N PRO A 384 33.81 7.17 20.63
CA PRO A 384 32.80 7.61 19.67
C PRO A 384 31.52 6.75 19.71
N GLU A 385 31.61 5.49 20.12
CA GLU A 385 30.47 4.58 20.26
C GLU A 385 29.57 5.00 21.45
N GLU A 386 30.14 5.35 22.60
CA GLU A 386 29.38 5.87 23.74
C GLU A 386 28.73 7.23 23.40
N ASN A 387 29.43 8.09 22.66
CA ASN A 387 28.88 9.36 22.21
C ASN A 387 27.72 9.15 21.21
N PHE A 388 27.84 8.19 20.30
CA PHE A 388 26.74 7.79 19.42
C PHE A 388 25.54 7.23 20.18
N ILE A 389 25.77 6.38 21.18
CA ILE A 389 24.67 5.80 21.98
C ILE A 389 23.98 6.88 22.82
N SER A 390 24.74 7.82 23.40
CA SER A 390 24.21 8.87 24.28
C SER A 390 23.56 10.03 23.52
N ASN A 391 24.12 10.44 22.38
CA ASN A 391 23.70 11.64 21.65
C ASN A 391 23.20 11.38 20.22
N GLY A 392 23.46 10.20 19.65
CA GLY A 392 23.15 9.85 18.26
C GLY A 392 21.73 9.32 18.02
N MET A 393 21.01 8.90 19.07
CA MET A 393 19.63 8.44 18.93
C MET A 393 18.63 9.57 19.17
N ARG A 394 18.21 10.22 18.08
CA ARG A 394 17.01 11.06 18.07
C ARG A 394 15.84 10.23 17.57
N LEU A 395 14.79 10.13 18.39
CA LEU A 395 13.52 9.56 17.98
C LEU A 395 12.68 10.69 17.39
N GLU A 396 12.27 10.54 16.13
CA GLU A 396 11.26 11.39 15.51
C GLU A 396 9.92 10.66 15.57
N ASP A 397 8.89 11.35 16.06
CA ASP A 397 7.52 10.85 16.02
C ASP A 397 7.01 10.92 14.58
N CYS A 398 7.22 9.84 13.82
CA CYS A 398 6.77 9.71 12.44
C CYS A 398 5.51 8.84 12.33
N GLY A 399 4.62 9.23 11.41
CA GLY A 399 3.37 8.51 11.13
C GLY A 399 2.14 9.09 11.82
N GLY A 400 1.00 8.41 11.64
CA GLY A 400 -0.31 8.85 12.12
C GLY A 400 -1.11 9.62 11.05
N LEU A 401 -2.43 9.70 11.25
CA LEU A 401 -3.38 10.23 10.26
C LEU A 401 -3.02 11.64 9.80
N LEU A 402 -2.94 12.59 10.73
CA LEU A 402 -2.71 14.01 10.42
C LEU A 402 -1.29 14.26 9.89
N TRP A 403 -0.29 13.55 10.41
CA TRP A 403 1.09 13.66 9.95
C TRP A 403 1.21 13.20 8.50
N THR A 404 0.65 12.03 8.16
CA THR A 404 0.73 11.48 6.79
C THR A 404 0.01 12.38 5.80
N TRP A 405 -1.20 12.84 6.11
CA TRP A 405 -1.94 13.74 5.21
C TRP A 405 -1.24 15.09 5.02
N ARG A 406 -0.59 15.63 6.07
CA ARG A 406 0.22 16.84 5.97
C ARG A 406 1.43 16.64 5.06
N ARG A 407 2.19 15.55 5.25
CA ARG A 407 3.38 15.20 4.45
C ARG A 407 3.03 14.84 3.00
N LEU A 408 1.89 14.19 2.78
CA LEU A 408 1.39 13.91 1.44
C LEU A 408 1.02 15.21 0.72
N ARG A 409 0.33 16.13 1.39
CA ARG A 409 -0.06 17.42 0.82
C ARG A 409 1.14 18.32 0.52
N SER A 410 2.18 18.31 1.36
CA SER A 410 3.41 19.06 1.10
C SER A 410 4.31 18.40 0.05
N GLY A 411 4.11 17.11 -0.25
CA GLY A 411 4.99 16.32 -1.10
C GLY A 411 6.24 15.78 -0.37
N ASP A 412 6.44 16.17 0.89
CA ASP A 412 7.59 15.75 1.70
C ASP A 412 7.62 14.24 1.94
N LEU A 413 6.47 13.58 1.92
CA LEU A 413 6.40 12.12 2.03
C LEU A 413 7.23 11.43 0.94
N PHE A 414 7.27 12.02 -0.24
CA PHE A 414 8.02 11.49 -1.38
C PHE A 414 9.44 12.03 -1.41
N SER A 415 9.63 13.35 -1.27
CA SER A 415 10.93 14.03 -1.42
C SER A 415 11.84 13.93 -0.19
N THR A 416 11.27 13.78 1.00
CA THR A 416 12.01 13.70 2.27
C THR A 416 12.02 12.27 2.80
N ASP A 417 10.86 11.63 2.89
CA ASP A 417 10.78 10.28 3.47
C ASP A 417 11.05 9.17 2.45
N GLY A 418 10.90 9.45 1.16
CA GLY A 418 11.09 8.48 0.08
C GLY A 418 10.07 7.33 0.17
N VAL A 419 8.88 7.59 0.71
CA VAL A 419 7.82 6.59 0.84
C VAL A 419 6.98 6.63 -0.43
N TRP A 420 7.10 5.59 -1.24
CA TRP A 420 6.30 5.46 -2.46
C TRP A 420 4.98 4.77 -2.14
N VAL A 421 3.87 5.41 -2.50
CA VAL A 421 2.53 4.85 -2.33
C VAL A 421 2.24 3.92 -3.51
N HIS A 422 2.06 2.62 -3.25
CA HIS A 422 1.78 1.66 -4.30
C HIS A 422 0.44 1.95 -4.99
N SER A 423 0.41 1.81 -6.31
CA SER A 423 -0.69 2.30 -7.14
C SER A 423 -1.97 1.52 -6.92
N ARG A 424 -1.87 0.23 -6.59
CA ARG A 424 -3.01 -0.59 -6.19
C ARG A 424 -3.73 -0.08 -4.93
N LEU A 425 -3.04 0.57 -3.98
CA LEU A 425 -3.71 1.25 -2.87
C LEU A 425 -4.60 2.38 -3.37
N VAL A 426 -4.07 3.18 -4.29
CA VAL A 426 -4.76 4.31 -4.88
C VAL A 426 -5.93 3.82 -5.75
N VAL A 427 -5.78 2.70 -6.48
CA VAL A 427 -6.87 2.02 -7.20
C VAL A 427 -7.95 1.58 -6.20
N GLY A 428 -7.54 0.93 -5.10
CA GLY A 428 -8.42 0.47 -4.04
C GLY A 428 -9.23 1.63 -3.44
N GLN A 429 -8.58 2.75 -3.12
CA GLN A 429 -9.25 3.94 -2.59
C GLN A 429 -10.20 4.57 -3.62
N ALA A 430 -9.80 4.67 -4.89
CA ALA A 430 -10.69 5.15 -5.95
C ALA A 430 -11.93 4.24 -6.09
N GLY A 431 -11.72 2.92 -6.10
CA GLY A 431 -12.79 1.92 -6.13
C GLY A 431 -13.71 2.01 -4.91
N GLN A 432 -13.16 2.27 -3.73
CA GLN A 432 -13.94 2.52 -2.51
C GLN A 432 -14.81 3.78 -2.63
N ILE A 433 -14.28 4.90 -3.14
CA ILE A 433 -15.04 6.13 -3.36
C ILE A 433 -16.21 5.87 -4.32
N ILE A 434 -15.94 5.19 -5.44
CA ILE A 434 -16.98 4.83 -6.42
C ILE A 434 -18.03 3.93 -5.79
N ALA A 435 -17.61 2.91 -5.04
CA ALA A 435 -18.52 2.02 -4.33
C ALA A 435 -19.40 2.77 -3.33
N VAL A 436 -18.86 3.75 -2.61
CA VAL A 436 -19.62 4.58 -1.67
C VAL A 436 -20.66 5.42 -2.39
N VAL A 437 -20.29 6.12 -3.47
CA VAL A 437 -21.23 6.91 -4.27
C VAL A 437 -22.34 6.03 -4.82
N PHE A 438 -21.99 4.87 -5.36
CA PHE A 438 -22.92 3.91 -5.92
C PHE A 438 -23.88 3.33 -4.85
N LEU A 439 -23.35 2.84 -3.73
CA LEU A 439 -24.15 2.30 -2.64
C LEU A 439 -25.08 3.34 -2.01
N THR A 440 -24.62 4.59 -1.92
CA THR A 440 -25.44 5.68 -1.39
C THR A 440 -26.60 5.99 -2.33
N SER A 441 -26.33 6.04 -3.63
CA SER A 441 -27.36 6.24 -4.65
C SER A 441 -28.40 5.12 -4.61
N ILE A 442 -27.95 3.85 -4.55
CA ILE A 442 -28.84 2.70 -4.38
C ILE A 442 -29.60 2.77 -3.06
N GLY A 443 -28.94 3.13 -1.97
CA GLY A 443 -29.55 3.23 -0.65
C GLY A 443 -30.67 4.26 -0.60
N ILE A 444 -30.49 5.41 -1.23
CA ILE A 444 -31.52 6.46 -1.34
C ILE A 444 -32.73 5.94 -2.14
N VAL A 445 -32.49 5.38 -3.34
CA VAL A 445 -33.56 4.84 -4.19
C VAL A 445 -34.30 3.68 -3.51
N ALA A 446 -33.57 2.79 -2.83
CA ALA A 446 -34.15 1.68 -2.10
C ALA A 446 -34.97 2.16 -0.90
N THR A 447 -34.53 3.21 -0.21
CA THR A 447 -35.27 3.83 0.90
C THR A 447 -36.60 4.39 0.42
N GLU A 448 -36.62 5.20 -0.63
CA GLU A 448 -37.88 5.75 -1.17
C GLU A 448 -38.84 4.64 -1.63
N ARG A 449 -38.34 3.61 -2.31
CA ARG A 449 -39.18 2.45 -2.68
C ARG A 449 -39.75 1.68 -1.49
N LEU A 450 -39.00 1.58 -0.39
CA LEU A 450 -39.49 0.95 0.83
C LEU A 450 -40.55 1.80 1.52
N VAL A 451 -40.40 3.12 1.46
CA VAL A 451 -41.37 4.10 1.97
C VAL A 451 -42.67 4.00 1.16
N ASP A 452 -42.60 4.11 -0.17
CA ASP A 452 -43.77 4.04 -1.05
C ASP A 452 -44.55 2.74 -0.85
N LYS A 453 -43.85 1.60 -0.77
CA LYS A 453 -44.48 0.29 -0.52
C LYS A 453 -45.10 0.16 0.87
N ALA A 454 -44.55 0.85 1.87
CA ALA A 454 -45.12 0.85 3.22
C ALA A 454 -46.38 1.73 3.26
N GLU A 455 -46.35 2.89 2.61
CA GLU A 455 -47.47 3.81 2.50
C GLU A 455 -48.61 3.18 1.67
N GLU A 456 -48.33 2.58 0.51
CA GLU A 456 -49.33 1.88 -0.30
C GLU A 456 -50.05 0.78 0.49
N LYS A 457 -49.31 -0.05 1.22
CA LYS A 457 -49.90 -1.10 2.06
C LYS A 457 -50.75 -0.53 3.18
N ARG A 458 -50.34 0.59 3.75
CA ARG A 458 -51.10 1.27 4.80
C ARG A 458 -52.38 1.87 4.23
N ASP A 459 -52.33 2.53 3.08
CA ASP A 459 -53.49 3.09 2.40
C ASP A 459 -54.52 2.00 2.07
N VAL A 460 -54.07 0.83 1.62
CA VAL A 460 -54.95 -0.33 1.40
C VAL A 460 -55.64 -0.75 2.70
N LEU A 461 -54.91 -0.87 3.81
CA LEU A 461 -55.47 -1.20 5.13
C LEU A 461 -56.38 -0.09 5.68
N GLU A 462 -56.13 1.18 5.36
CA GLU A 462 -56.97 2.30 5.79
C GLU A 462 -58.32 2.32 5.06
N ASN A 463 -58.37 1.79 3.83
CA ASN A 463 -59.60 1.64 3.05
C ASN A 463 -60.44 0.40 3.42
N GLU A 464 -59.88 -0.56 4.16
CA GLU A 464 -60.64 -1.71 4.65
C GLU A 464 -61.70 -1.29 5.70
N PRO A 465 -62.85 -1.99 5.79
CA PRO A 465 -63.88 -1.68 6.77
C PRO A 465 -63.31 -1.76 8.21
N PRO A 466 -63.76 -0.89 9.14
CA PRO A 466 -63.24 -0.87 10.51
C PRO A 466 -63.45 -2.22 11.20
N GLY A 467 -62.39 -2.75 11.80
CA GLY A 467 -62.40 -4.03 12.51
C GLY A 467 -61.09 -4.28 13.24
N HIS A 468 -61.12 -5.12 14.28
CA HIS A 468 -59.94 -5.38 15.11
C HIS A 468 -58.71 -5.89 14.34
N ALA A 469 -58.93 -6.68 13.28
CA ALA A 469 -57.84 -7.17 12.42
C ALA A 469 -57.18 -6.03 11.65
N ARG A 470 -57.97 -5.08 11.13
CA ARG A 470 -57.49 -3.87 10.45
C ARG A 470 -56.69 -3.00 11.42
N ASP A 471 -57.22 -2.71 12.60
CA ASP A 471 -56.55 -1.86 13.59
C ASP A 471 -55.21 -2.47 14.04
N TYR A 472 -55.18 -3.79 14.23
CA TYR A 472 -53.95 -4.51 14.55
C TYR A 472 -52.95 -4.52 13.38
N ALA A 473 -53.42 -4.69 12.15
CA ALA A 473 -52.56 -4.60 10.96
C ALA A 473 -51.97 -3.20 10.80
N LEU A 474 -52.79 -2.14 10.95
CA LEU A 474 -52.35 -0.75 10.92
C LEU A 474 -51.31 -0.45 12.01
N TRP A 475 -51.49 -1.01 13.20
CA TRP A 475 -50.52 -0.90 14.30
C TRP A 475 -49.19 -1.63 14.02
N MET A 476 -49.24 -2.75 13.30
CA MET A 476 -48.06 -3.51 12.90
C MET A 476 -47.33 -2.90 11.69
N THR A 477 -48.03 -2.24 10.78
CA THR A 477 -47.40 -1.61 9.60
C THR A 477 -46.70 -0.30 9.99
N PRO A 478 -45.38 -0.16 9.73
CA PRO A 478 -44.66 1.07 10.01
C PRO A 478 -45.11 2.22 9.10
N GLU A 479 -45.06 3.45 9.61
CA GLU A 479 -45.30 4.65 8.82
C GLU A 479 -44.08 4.97 7.92
N GLY A 480 -44.32 5.50 6.73
CA GLY A 480 -43.27 5.82 5.76
C GLY A 480 -42.16 6.70 6.33
N TRP A 481 -42.52 7.73 7.11
CA TRP A 481 -41.53 8.61 7.75
C TRP A 481 -40.62 7.89 8.75
N MET A 482 -41.08 6.81 9.41
CA MET A 482 -40.28 6.04 10.36
C MET A 482 -39.15 5.30 9.63
N ILE A 483 -39.47 4.73 8.46
CA ILE A 483 -38.50 4.06 7.58
C ILE A 483 -37.53 5.10 7.01
N ARG A 484 -38.04 6.22 6.49
CA ARG A 484 -37.22 7.29 5.91
C ARG A 484 -36.23 7.84 6.93
N LEU A 485 -36.68 8.17 8.14
CA LEU A 485 -35.82 8.73 9.20
C LEU A 485 -34.75 7.73 9.65
N SER A 486 -35.12 6.47 9.88
CA SER A 486 -34.19 5.45 10.37
C SER A 486 -33.10 5.11 9.36
N LEU A 487 -33.48 4.89 8.10
CA LEU A 487 -32.54 4.59 7.02
C LEU A 487 -31.68 5.82 6.64
N SER A 488 -32.22 7.03 6.71
CA SER A 488 -31.44 8.25 6.45
C SER A 488 -30.34 8.45 7.49
N ILE A 489 -30.66 8.33 8.79
CA ILE A 489 -29.67 8.46 9.86
C ILE A 489 -28.65 7.33 9.79
N GLY A 490 -29.10 6.08 9.60
CA GLY A 490 -28.20 4.94 9.41
C GLY A 490 -27.29 5.10 8.19
N GLY A 491 -27.82 5.65 7.09
CA GLY A 491 -27.08 5.96 5.87
C GLY A 491 -26.00 7.03 6.07
N VAL A 492 -26.30 8.10 6.81
CA VAL A 492 -25.32 9.14 7.17
C VAL A 492 -24.18 8.55 8.03
N VAL A 493 -24.51 7.71 9.01
CA VAL A 493 -23.49 7.04 9.84
C VAL A 493 -22.65 6.09 9.01
N ALA A 494 -23.26 5.26 8.15
CA ALA A 494 -22.56 4.35 7.26
C ALA A 494 -21.63 5.10 6.30
N MET A 495 -22.07 6.22 5.74
CA MET A 495 -21.26 7.11 4.90
C MET A 495 -20.07 7.68 5.67
N ALA A 496 -20.28 8.18 6.89
CA ALA A 496 -19.21 8.73 7.71
C ALA A 496 -18.13 7.67 8.04
N VAL A 497 -18.55 6.44 8.35
CA VAL A 497 -17.63 5.31 8.56
C VAL A 497 -16.88 4.96 7.27
N ALA A 498 -17.57 4.91 6.13
CA ALA A 498 -16.92 4.60 4.87
C ALA A 498 -15.85 5.64 4.50
N VAL A 499 -16.15 6.94 4.67
CA VAL A 499 -15.18 8.02 4.48
C VAL A 499 -14.01 7.89 5.45
N ALA A 500 -14.27 7.60 6.73
CA ALA A 500 -13.22 7.40 7.72
C ALA A 500 -12.28 6.23 7.35
N LEU A 501 -12.82 5.10 6.89
CA LEU A 501 -12.05 3.94 6.45
C LEU A 501 -11.15 4.29 5.25
N ILE A 502 -11.70 4.98 4.24
CA ILE A 502 -10.93 5.44 3.07
C ILE A 502 -9.74 6.30 3.50
N LEU A 503 -9.95 7.22 4.45
CA LEU A 503 -8.93 8.15 4.94
C LEU A 503 -7.83 7.50 5.79
N ILE A 504 -8.09 6.33 6.39
CA ILE A 504 -7.15 5.63 7.28
C ILE A 504 -6.14 4.76 6.51
N TYR A 505 -6.53 4.21 5.37
CA TYR A 505 -5.70 3.26 4.60
C TYR A 505 -4.32 3.81 4.26
N LEU A 506 -4.25 5.03 3.73
CA LEU A 506 -2.99 5.64 3.32
C LEU A 506 -2.02 5.89 4.50
N PRO A 507 -2.44 6.53 5.61
CA PRO A 507 -1.62 6.61 6.82
C PRO A 507 -1.15 5.26 7.36
N SER A 508 -1.99 4.23 7.27
CA SER A 508 -1.63 2.89 7.73
C SER A 508 -0.56 2.24 6.86
N THR A 509 -0.65 2.35 5.52
CA THR A 509 0.40 1.90 4.60
C THR A 509 1.71 2.61 4.90
N VAL A 510 1.69 3.95 5.00
CA VAL A 510 2.88 4.75 5.28
C VAL A 510 3.50 4.37 6.63
N GLY A 511 2.68 4.26 7.67
CA GLY A 511 3.14 3.84 9.00
C GLY A 511 3.75 2.45 8.98
N THR A 512 3.19 1.52 8.20
CA THR A 512 3.72 0.17 8.05
C THR A 512 5.04 0.14 7.28
N VAL A 513 5.18 0.92 6.19
CA VAL A 513 6.45 1.11 5.47
C VAL A 513 7.53 1.67 6.40
N LEU A 514 7.21 2.72 7.15
CA LEU A 514 8.15 3.33 8.09
C LEU A 514 8.56 2.35 9.20
N LYS A 515 7.63 1.54 9.71
CA LYS A 515 7.93 0.47 10.68
C LYS A 515 8.82 -0.63 10.11
N PHE A 516 8.66 -1.00 8.83
CA PHE A 516 9.56 -1.93 8.16
C PHE A 516 10.96 -1.34 8.00
N ARG A 517 11.07 -0.07 7.57
CA ARG A 517 12.36 0.61 7.34
C ARG A 517 13.11 0.90 8.65
N SER A 518 12.41 1.20 9.74
CA SER A 518 13.01 1.39 11.06
C SER A 518 13.32 0.08 11.79
N GLY A 519 12.90 -1.07 11.25
CA GLY A 519 13.07 -2.37 11.88
C GLY A 519 12.17 -2.60 13.10
N VAL A 520 11.18 -1.73 13.35
CA VAL A 520 10.14 -1.94 14.37
C VAL A 520 9.34 -3.20 14.05
N ILE A 521 8.99 -3.39 12.78
CA ILE A 521 8.53 -4.68 12.29
C ILE A 521 9.76 -5.38 11.71
N PRO A 522 10.23 -6.49 12.31
CA PRO A 522 11.35 -7.24 11.77
C PRO A 522 10.98 -7.77 10.38
N SER A 523 11.83 -7.52 9.38
CA SER A 523 11.67 -8.09 8.04
C SER A 523 12.32 -9.48 7.99
N LEU A 524 13.61 -9.54 7.65
CA LEU A 524 14.35 -10.80 7.47
C LEU A 524 14.56 -11.60 8.76
N LYS A 525 14.44 -10.95 9.93
CA LYS A 525 14.59 -11.59 11.24
C LYS A 525 13.30 -12.20 11.79
N ASP A 526 12.16 -11.91 11.16
CA ASP A 526 10.89 -12.50 11.58
C ASP A 526 10.84 -13.98 11.16
N PRO A 527 10.66 -14.93 12.09
CA PRO A 527 10.54 -16.35 11.74
C PRO A 527 9.37 -16.62 10.77
N THR A 528 8.35 -15.74 10.75
CA THR A 528 7.21 -15.83 9.84
C THR A 528 7.49 -15.21 8.47
N PHE A 529 8.66 -14.59 8.24
CA PHE A 529 8.97 -13.89 7.00
C PHE A 529 8.87 -14.75 5.74
N HIS A 530 9.22 -16.04 5.86
CA HIS A 530 9.09 -17.02 4.78
C HIS A 530 7.65 -17.13 4.24
N GLN A 531 6.64 -16.81 5.05
CA GLN A 531 5.24 -16.83 4.65
C GLN A 531 4.85 -15.62 3.79
N TYR A 532 5.50 -14.46 4.01
CA TYR A 532 5.32 -13.29 3.16
C TYR A 532 6.01 -13.46 1.80
N ARG A 533 7.08 -14.28 1.70
CA ARG A 533 7.77 -14.55 0.44
C ARG A 533 7.02 -15.55 -0.47
N LYS A 534 6.33 -16.54 0.10
CA LYS A 534 5.57 -17.54 -0.68
C LYS A 534 4.29 -16.95 -1.23
N GLN A 535 3.86 -17.34 -2.42
CA GLN A 535 2.58 -16.91 -3.04
C GLN A 535 2.46 -15.39 -3.22
N ALA A 536 3.50 -14.78 -3.79
CA ALA A 536 3.52 -13.34 -4.08
C ALA A 536 2.33 -12.91 -4.94
N ASP A 537 1.77 -13.81 -5.75
CA ASP A 537 0.57 -13.65 -6.56
C ASP A 537 -0.63 -13.17 -5.75
N LYS A 538 -0.87 -13.68 -4.53
CA LYS A 538 -2.08 -13.36 -3.73
C LYS A 538 -2.31 -11.89 -3.38
N ILE A 539 -1.37 -11.01 -3.66
CA ILE A 539 -1.52 -9.55 -3.53
C ILE A 539 -2.65 -8.97 -4.39
N PHE A 540 -3.08 -9.65 -5.48
CA PHE A 540 -4.17 -9.15 -6.33
C PHE A 540 -5.54 -9.13 -5.61
N TYR A 541 -5.70 -9.89 -4.53
CA TYR A 541 -6.92 -9.87 -3.72
C TYR A 541 -7.14 -8.56 -2.96
N ASN A 542 -6.07 -7.77 -2.71
CA ASN A 542 -6.16 -6.62 -1.82
C ASN A 542 -7.13 -5.55 -2.33
N VAL A 543 -7.17 -5.26 -3.62
CA VAL A 543 -8.10 -4.26 -4.20
C VAL A 543 -9.55 -4.69 -3.98
N GLY A 544 -9.88 -5.95 -4.29
CA GLY A 544 -11.22 -6.50 -4.04
C GLY A 544 -11.56 -6.49 -2.56
N ASN A 545 -10.64 -6.95 -1.72
CA ASN A 545 -10.83 -6.95 -0.27
C ASN A 545 -11.06 -5.54 0.29
N MET A 546 -10.32 -4.52 -0.17
CA MET A 546 -10.54 -3.12 0.25
C MET A 546 -11.96 -2.64 -0.06
N ILE A 547 -12.48 -2.97 -1.26
CA ILE A 547 -13.82 -2.56 -1.68
C ILE A 547 -14.88 -3.33 -0.88
N TYR A 548 -14.81 -4.66 -0.85
CA TYR A 548 -15.83 -5.46 -0.16
C TYR A 548 -15.78 -5.33 1.37
N ALA A 549 -14.61 -5.11 1.97
CA ALA A 549 -14.47 -4.76 3.38
C ALA A 549 -15.23 -3.48 3.70
N LEU A 550 -15.09 -2.44 2.87
CA LEU A 550 -15.81 -1.18 3.01
C LEU A 550 -17.32 -1.39 2.91
N ILE A 551 -17.77 -2.12 1.87
CA ILE A 551 -19.19 -2.43 1.66
C ILE A 551 -19.76 -3.18 2.86
N GLY A 552 -19.04 -4.21 3.34
CA GLY A 552 -19.43 -5.01 4.51
C GLY A 552 -19.53 -4.15 5.77
N SER A 553 -18.52 -3.35 6.06
CA SER A 553 -18.50 -2.44 7.21
C SER A 553 -19.64 -1.42 7.13
N ALA A 554 -19.78 -0.70 6.02
CA ALA A 554 -20.83 0.31 5.84
C ALA A 554 -22.23 -0.30 5.95
N SER A 555 -22.44 -1.50 5.39
CA SER A 555 -23.72 -2.21 5.49
C SER A 555 -24.03 -2.62 6.93
N LEU A 556 -23.05 -3.12 7.69
CA LEU A 556 -23.24 -3.46 9.11
C LEU A 556 -23.60 -2.22 9.93
N PHE A 557 -22.92 -1.09 9.73
CA PHE A 557 -23.27 0.17 10.39
C PHE A 557 -24.66 0.65 10.01
N LEU A 558 -25.04 0.57 8.72
CA LEU A 558 -26.39 0.88 8.26
C LEU A 558 -27.42 0.03 9.00
N PHE A 559 -27.27 -1.30 9.02
CA PHE A 559 -28.22 -2.20 9.67
C PHE A 559 -28.30 -2.01 11.19
N ILE A 560 -27.17 -1.82 11.87
CA ILE A 560 -27.15 -1.61 13.32
C ILE A 560 -27.84 -0.29 13.67
N PHE A 561 -27.46 0.83 13.04
CA PHE A 561 -27.99 2.14 13.41
C PHE A 561 -29.42 2.36 12.89
N ALA A 562 -29.69 2.03 11.63
CA ALA A 562 -31.05 2.13 11.10
C ALA A 562 -31.99 1.13 11.80
N GLY A 563 -31.53 -0.10 12.04
CA GLY A 563 -32.33 -1.13 12.73
C GLY A 563 -32.66 -0.74 14.16
N VAL A 564 -31.68 -0.31 14.96
CA VAL A 564 -31.92 0.14 16.34
C VAL A 564 -32.86 1.34 16.34
N LEU A 565 -32.63 2.34 15.50
CA LEU A 565 -33.48 3.53 15.43
C LEU A 565 -34.91 3.20 14.97
N PHE A 566 -35.06 2.32 13.98
CA PHE A 566 -36.35 1.83 13.53
C PHE A 566 -37.11 1.13 14.66
N LEU A 567 -36.45 0.29 15.45
CA LEU A 567 -37.07 -0.39 16.60
C LEU A 567 -37.55 0.60 17.69
N PHE A 568 -36.91 1.75 17.84
CA PHE A 568 -37.36 2.82 18.74
C PHE A 568 -38.58 3.59 18.20
N LEU A 569 -38.69 3.72 16.88
CA LEU A 569 -39.79 4.45 16.22
C LEU A 569 -41.03 3.56 16.03
N TRP A 570 -40.84 2.27 15.78
CA TRP A 570 -41.91 1.34 15.44
C TRP A 570 -42.81 1.04 16.67
N PRO A 571 -44.14 1.32 16.60
CA PRO A 571 -45.03 1.23 17.76
C PRO A 571 -45.01 -0.11 18.51
N PRO A 572 -44.98 -1.28 17.84
CA PRO A 572 -44.93 -2.58 18.51
C PRO A 572 -43.69 -2.78 19.38
N THR A 573 -42.54 -2.28 18.96
CA THR A 573 -41.26 -2.49 19.66
C THR A 573 -40.88 -1.35 20.59
N LYS A 574 -41.48 -0.16 20.40
CA LYS A 574 -41.16 1.07 21.14
C LYS A 574 -41.18 0.89 22.66
N SER A 575 -42.23 0.26 23.22
CA SER A 575 -42.34 0.05 24.67
C SER A 575 -41.19 -0.81 25.20
N THR A 576 -40.90 -1.93 24.52
CA THR A 576 -39.79 -2.82 24.85
C THR A 576 -38.45 -2.13 24.73
N MET A 577 -38.23 -1.33 23.69
CA MET A 577 -36.98 -0.59 23.50
C MET A 577 -36.76 0.50 24.54
N ILE A 578 -37.82 1.22 24.96
CA ILE A 578 -37.75 2.19 26.07
C ILE A 578 -37.41 1.48 27.38
N MET A 579 -38.00 0.30 27.64
CA MET A 579 -37.66 -0.51 28.80
C MET A 579 -36.19 -0.97 28.79
N ILE A 580 -35.69 -1.44 27.63
CA ILE A 580 -34.28 -1.79 27.46
C ILE A 580 -33.38 -0.57 27.69
N LEU A 581 -33.74 0.60 27.16
CA LEU A 581 -32.99 1.85 27.36
C LEU A 581 -32.95 2.25 28.83
N ALA A 582 -34.08 2.20 29.53
CA ALA A 582 -34.16 2.48 30.96
C ALA A 582 -33.28 1.49 31.77
N TRP A 583 -33.28 0.21 31.39
CA TRP A 583 -32.42 -0.79 32.00
C TRP A 583 -30.93 -0.50 31.75
N CYS A 584 -30.54 -0.13 30.53
CA CYS A 584 -29.18 0.29 30.18
C CYS A 584 -28.73 1.53 30.97
N ILE A 585 -29.60 2.53 31.16
CA ILE A 585 -29.32 3.73 31.96
C ILE A 585 -29.11 3.34 33.44
N GLY A 586 -30.02 2.54 34.01
CA GLY A 586 -29.89 2.06 35.39
C GLY A 586 -28.62 1.24 35.63
N LEU A 587 -28.24 0.42 34.64
CA LEU A 587 -27.00 -0.33 34.64
C LEU A 587 -25.77 0.60 34.58
N GLY A 588 -25.79 1.59 33.70
CA GLY A 588 -24.73 2.60 33.59
C GLY A 588 -24.52 3.37 34.90
N LEU A 589 -25.60 3.81 35.54
CA LEU A 589 -25.56 4.46 36.86
C LEU A 589 -24.97 3.54 37.93
N THR A 590 -25.33 2.26 37.91
CA THR A 590 -24.79 1.25 38.85
C THR A 590 -23.29 1.04 38.65
N VAL A 591 -22.81 1.00 37.41
CA VAL A 591 -21.37 0.91 37.08
C VAL A 591 -20.63 2.17 37.51
N LEU A 592 -21.20 3.36 37.27
CA LEU A 592 -20.61 4.63 37.70
C LEU A 592 -20.49 4.70 39.23
N LEU A 593 -21.55 4.32 39.95
CA LEU A 593 -21.53 4.24 41.42
C LEU A 593 -20.44 3.29 41.92
N LYS A 594 -20.29 2.13 41.29
CA LYS A 594 -19.22 1.18 41.58
C LYS A 594 -17.82 1.78 41.31
N MET A 595 -17.63 2.52 40.22
CA MET A 595 -16.35 3.18 39.92
C MET A 595 -15.99 4.20 41.01
N VAL A 596 -16.97 4.98 41.47
CA VAL A 596 -16.77 5.92 42.59
C VAL A 596 -16.46 5.18 43.90
N LEU A 597 -17.24 4.15 44.25
CA LEU A 597 -17.01 3.36 45.47
C LEU A 597 -15.66 2.63 45.45
N THR A 598 -15.27 2.03 44.32
CA THR A 598 -13.94 1.40 44.18
C THR A 598 -12.82 2.43 44.30
N ALA A 599 -12.96 3.62 43.72
CA ALA A 599 -11.95 4.67 43.82
C ALA A 599 -11.77 5.14 45.27
N VAL A 600 -12.87 5.38 45.99
CA VAL A 600 -12.86 5.75 47.41
C VAL A 600 -12.28 4.63 48.28
N ALA A 601 -12.74 3.40 48.08
CA ALA A 601 -12.25 2.23 48.81
C ALA A 601 -10.76 1.95 48.55
N ARG A 602 -10.30 2.11 47.30
CA ARG A 602 -8.89 1.99 46.92
C ARG A 602 -8.05 3.03 47.63
N LYS A 603 -8.48 4.30 47.64
CA LYS A 603 -7.77 5.38 48.34
C LYS A 603 -7.73 5.19 49.86
N LYS A 604 -8.80 4.65 50.45
CA LYS A 604 -8.95 4.52 51.91
C LYS A 604 -8.31 3.25 52.48
N PHE A 605 -8.51 2.11 51.83
CA PHE A 605 -8.14 0.79 52.36
C PHE A 605 -6.87 0.20 51.74
N HIS A 606 -6.40 0.74 50.61
CA HIS A 606 -5.22 0.26 49.91
C HIS A 606 -4.15 1.35 49.78
N VAL A 607 -2.89 0.92 49.80
CA VAL A 607 -1.73 1.73 49.43
C VAL A 607 -0.93 0.90 48.45
N ALA A 608 -0.94 1.28 47.18
CA ALA A 608 -0.43 0.47 46.07
C ALA A 608 -1.03 -0.96 46.10
N LEU A 609 -0.18 -1.98 46.28
CA LEU A 609 -0.57 -3.39 46.33
C LEU A 609 -0.93 -3.87 47.75
N PHE A 610 -0.70 -3.06 48.78
CA PHE A 610 -0.87 -3.45 50.18
C PHE A 610 -2.22 -3.00 50.76
N ARG A 611 -2.78 -3.83 51.64
CA ARG A 611 -4.01 -3.52 52.40
C ARG A 611 -3.63 -2.74 53.66
N LYS A 612 -4.04 -1.48 53.77
CA LYS A 612 -3.82 -0.64 54.96
C LYS A 612 -4.69 -1.13 56.14
N TRP A 613 -5.91 -1.59 55.85
CA TRP A 613 -6.88 -2.07 56.85
C TRP A 613 -7.45 -3.42 56.39
N PRO A 614 -6.83 -4.56 56.76
CA PRO A 614 -7.17 -5.88 56.19
C PRO A 614 -8.63 -6.28 56.38
N ARG A 615 -9.23 -6.02 57.55
CA ARG A 615 -10.63 -6.37 57.83
C ARG A 615 -11.61 -5.59 56.94
N ALA A 616 -11.43 -4.27 56.85
CA ALA A 616 -12.27 -3.41 56.00
C ALA A 616 -12.07 -3.71 54.50
N ALA A 617 -10.82 -3.98 54.10
CA ALA A 617 -10.50 -4.39 52.73
C ALA A 617 -11.16 -5.73 52.36
N ASN A 618 -11.20 -6.71 53.28
CA ASN A 618 -11.85 -7.99 53.04
C ASN A 618 -13.38 -7.83 52.92
N PHE A 619 -14.01 -7.05 53.80
CA PHE A 619 -15.45 -6.78 53.70
C PHE A 619 -15.79 -6.03 52.41
N ASN A 620 -15.00 -5.02 52.05
CA ASN A 620 -15.15 -4.32 50.79
C ASN A 620 -14.96 -5.26 49.59
N ALA A 621 -13.97 -6.15 49.62
CA ALA A 621 -13.75 -7.13 48.56
C ALA A 621 -14.97 -8.06 48.39
N LEU A 622 -15.50 -8.61 49.48
CA LEU A 622 -16.71 -9.44 49.46
C LEU A 622 -17.93 -8.67 48.91
N ALA A 623 -18.13 -7.43 49.36
CA ALA A 623 -19.20 -6.58 48.86
C ALA A 623 -19.06 -6.34 47.34
N MET A 624 -17.84 -6.10 46.87
CA MET A 624 -17.56 -5.90 45.44
C MET A 624 -17.65 -7.20 44.62
N GLU A 625 -17.35 -8.35 45.21
CA GLU A 625 -17.58 -9.66 44.60
C GLU A 625 -19.08 -9.94 44.41
N CYS A 626 -19.90 -9.75 45.44
CA CYS A 626 -21.35 -9.87 45.32
C CYS A 626 -21.92 -8.91 44.26
N TRP A 627 -21.44 -7.66 44.23
CA TRP A 627 -21.82 -6.69 43.21
C TRP A 627 -21.37 -7.14 41.81
N ASN A 628 -20.16 -7.67 41.66
CA ASN A 628 -19.64 -8.20 40.40
C ASN A 628 -20.43 -9.39 39.87
N VAL A 629 -20.91 -10.27 40.75
CA VAL A 629 -21.78 -11.40 40.36
C VAL A 629 -23.06 -10.87 39.73
N GLY A 630 -23.70 -9.86 40.35
CA GLY A 630 -24.89 -9.21 39.79
C GLY A 630 -24.63 -8.48 38.46
N LEU A 631 -23.45 -7.89 38.29
CA LEU A 631 -23.05 -7.22 37.04
C LEU A 631 -22.45 -8.18 36.00
N GLY A 632 -22.23 -9.45 36.31
CA GLY A 632 -21.58 -10.43 35.43
C GLY A 632 -22.20 -10.49 34.03
N PRO A 633 -23.53 -10.65 33.89
CA PRO A 633 -24.20 -10.65 32.58
C PRO A 633 -23.98 -9.36 31.78
N SER A 634 -23.87 -8.21 32.45
CA SER A 634 -23.66 -6.91 31.80
C SER A 634 -22.26 -6.76 31.21
N VAL A 635 -21.25 -7.33 31.89
CA VAL A 635 -19.86 -7.36 31.37
C VAL A 635 -19.80 -8.25 30.14
N LEU A 636 -20.49 -9.40 30.15
CA LEU A 636 -20.57 -10.27 28.98
C LEU A 636 -21.26 -9.54 27.81
N LEU A 637 -22.41 -8.92 28.04
CA LEU A 637 -23.13 -8.15 27.03
C LEU A 637 -22.27 -6.99 26.48
N SER A 638 -21.59 -6.25 27.36
CA SER A 638 -20.66 -5.19 26.95
C SER A 638 -19.51 -5.73 26.10
N ARG A 639 -18.98 -6.91 26.40
CA ARG A 639 -17.94 -7.55 25.58
C ARG A 639 -18.46 -7.98 24.22
N ILE A 640 -19.69 -8.51 24.15
CA ILE A 640 -20.35 -8.86 22.89
C ILE A 640 -20.55 -7.60 22.03
N LEU A 641 -21.04 -6.51 22.63
CA LEU A 641 -21.21 -5.24 21.93
C LEU A 641 -19.87 -4.65 21.47
N GLN A 642 -18.85 -4.67 22.33
CA GLN A 642 -17.49 -4.25 21.94
C GLN A 642 -16.95 -5.09 20.80
N PHE A 643 -17.15 -6.41 20.83
CA PHE A 643 -16.74 -7.30 19.76
C PHE A 643 -17.52 -7.04 18.47
N LEU A 644 -18.83 -6.78 18.55
CA LEU A 644 -19.66 -6.43 17.40
C LEU A 644 -19.21 -5.11 16.78
N PHE A 645 -18.99 -4.07 17.58
CA PHE A 645 -18.50 -2.78 17.08
C PHE A 645 -17.06 -2.87 16.55
N ALA A 646 -16.19 -3.61 17.24
CA ALA A 646 -14.85 -3.89 16.75
C ALA A 646 -14.92 -4.68 15.43
N ALA A 647 -15.77 -5.69 15.31
CA ALA A 647 -15.98 -6.41 14.06
C ALA A 647 -16.45 -5.45 12.96
N CYS A 648 -17.39 -4.55 13.23
CA CYS A 648 -17.88 -3.59 12.24
C CYS A 648 -16.79 -2.62 11.77
N PHE A 649 -15.92 -2.12 12.66
CA PHE A 649 -14.83 -1.22 12.28
C PHE A 649 -13.64 -1.94 11.63
N TRP A 650 -13.25 -3.10 12.16
CA TRP A 650 -12.08 -3.83 11.70
C TRP A 650 -12.36 -4.70 10.48
N ILE A 651 -13.59 -5.17 10.24
CA ILE A 651 -13.93 -5.85 8.97
C ILE A 651 -13.71 -4.93 7.78
N GLY A 652 -13.85 -3.62 7.98
CA GLY A 652 -13.59 -2.58 6.98
C GLY A 652 -12.10 -2.29 6.74
N ARG A 653 -11.21 -2.89 7.54
CA ARG A 653 -9.76 -2.66 7.55
C ARG A 653 -9.02 -3.93 7.15
N ILE A 654 -8.39 -3.90 5.98
CA ILE A 654 -7.52 -5.00 5.54
C ILE A 654 -6.06 -4.82 6.00
N ASP A 655 -5.75 -3.72 6.67
CA ASP A 655 -4.39 -3.34 7.07
C ASP A 655 -4.00 -3.81 8.48
N GLU A 656 -4.99 -4.11 9.33
CA GLU A 656 -4.81 -4.57 10.70
C GLU A 656 -5.44 -5.95 10.90
N THR A 657 -4.80 -6.77 11.72
CA THR A 657 -5.35 -8.07 12.13
C THR A 657 -6.53 -7.88 13.07
N PHE A 658 -7.70 -8.40 12.67
CA PHE A 658 -8.90 -8.49 13.50
C PHE A 658 -8.83 -9.66 14.49
N LEU A 659 -8.30 -10.80 14.03
CA LEU A 659 -8.11 -11.99 14.87
C LEU A 659 -6.65 -12.12 15.28
N ASP A 660 -6.43 -12.65 16.48
CA ASP A 660 -5.08 -13.00 16.93
C ASP A 660 -4.45 -14.05 15.99
N GLU A 661 -3.15 -13.91 15.73
CA GLU A 661 -2.42 -14.77 14.77
C GLU A 661 -2.43 -16.26 15.18
N GLY A 662 -2.66 -16.55 16.46
CA GLY A 662 -2.81 -17.90 17.01
C GLY A 662 -4.17 -18.55 16.72
N VAL A 663 -5.20 -17.78 16.32
CA VAL A 663 -6.55 -18.30 16.06
C VAL A 663 -6.59 -18.98 14.70
N LYS A 664 -6.33 -20.29 14.69
CA LYS A 664 -6.46 -21.17 13.52
C LYS A 664 -7.49 -22.24 13.82
N MET A 665 -8.53 -22.33 12.99
CA MET A 665 -9.52 -23.41 13.10
C MET A 665 -9.20 -24.43 12.02
N LEU A 666 -8.86 -25.66 12.42
CA LEU A 666 -8.50 -26.74 11.50
C LEU A 666 -7.32 -26.39 10.58
N GLY A 667 -6.35 -25.61 11.07
CA GLY A 667 -5.20 -25.13 10.30
C GLY A 667 -5.49 -23.96 9.35
N TYR A 668 -6.75 -23.56 9.20
CA TYR A 668 -7.15 -22.40 8.42
C TYR A 668 -7.09 -21.13 9.28
N GLN A 669 -6.40 -20.10 8.77
CA GLN A 669 -6.36 -18.77 9.36
C GLN A 669 -7.48 -17.94 8.72
N PHE A 670 -8.51 -17.60 9.51
CA PHE A 670 -9.68 -16.86 9.02
C PHE A 670 -9.33 -15.44 8.56
N ASP A 671 -8.35 -14.80 9.21
CA ASP A 671 -7.94 -13.44 8.92
C ASP A 671 -6.64 -13.41 8.10
N TYR A 672 -6.78 -13.45 6.78
CA TYR A 672 -5.65 -13.49 5.84
C TYR A 672 -5.42 -12.17 5.09
N ALA A 673 -6.38 -11.24 5.10
CA ALA A 673 -6.29 -9.99 4.35
C ALA A 673 -5.12 -9.10 4.81
N PRO A 674 -4.86 -8.90 6.12
CA PRO A 674 -3.71 -8.15 6.62
C PRO A 674 -2.37 -8.73 6.20
N LYS A 675 -2.30 -10.06 6.06
CA LYS A 675 -1.11 -10.74 5.57
C LYS A 675 -0.86 -10.45 4.09
N HIS A 676 -1.91 -10.43 3.27
CA HIS A 676 -1.81 -10.07 1.85
C HIS A 676 -1.49 -8.59 1.68
N PHE A 677 -2.02 -7.72 2.53
CA PHE A 677 -1.69 -6.30 2.56
C PHE A 677 -0.22 -6.06 2.90
N ARG A 678 0.29 -6.64 4.00
CA ARG A 678 1.72 -6.55 4.36
C ARG A 678 2.64 -7.12 3.28
N LYS A 679 2.23 -8.23 2.64
CA LYS A 679 2.97 -8.82 1.52
C LYS A 679 3.06 -7.84 0.35
N GLU A 680 1.97 -7.15 0.01
CA GLU A 680 1.98 -6.16 -1.06
C GLU A 680 2.97 -5.03 -0.76
N ILE A 681 2.97 -4.51 0.46
CA ILE A 681 3.93 -3.50 0.91
C ILE A 681 5.37 -4.02 0.77
N LEU A 682 5.64 -5.25 1.22
CA LEU A 682 6.97 -5.85 1.12
C LEU A 682 7.41 -6.11 -0.31
N VAL A 683 6.51 -6.57 -1.19
CA VAL A 683 6.79 -6.75 -2.61
C VAL A 683 7.11 -5.40 -3.24
N HIS A 684 6.33 -4.37 -2.92
CA HIS A 684 6.53 -3.03 -3.45
C HIS A 684 7.86 -2.43 -2.97
N GLU A 685 8.15 -2.49 -1.66
CA GLU A 685 9.44 -2.06 -1.11
C GLU A 685 10.60 -2.86 -1.69
N ALA A 686 10.47 -4.17 -1.93
CA ALA A 686 11.53 -4.96 -2.53
C ALA A 686 11.89 -4.53 -3.96
N HIS A 687 10.94 -4.01 -4.74
CA HIS A 687 11.16 -3.57 -6.12
C HIS A 687 11.48 -2.08 -6.24
N ARG A 688 11.03 -1.24 -5.29
CA ARG A 688 11.11 0.23 -5.36
C ARG A 688 11.79 0.86 -4.16
N HIS A 689 12.67 0.14 -3.48
CA HIS A 689 13.42 0.73 -2.37
C HIS A 689 14.35 1.84 -2.88
N PRO A 690 14.25 3.08 -2.38
CA PRO A 690 14.94 4.23 -2.97
C PRO A 690 16.47 4.10 -2.92
N PHE A 691 17.00 3.45 -1.88
CA PHE A 691 18.44 3.18 -1.78
C PHE A 691 18.91 2.06 -2.72
N VAL A 692 18.07 1.04 -2.98
CA VAL A 692 18.44 -0.05 -3.90
C VAL A 692 18.42 0.46 -5.33
N ASP A 693 17.47 1.33 -5.66
CA ASP A 693 17.37 1.94 -6.99
C ASP A 693 18.59 2.86 -7.28
N ARG A 694 18.96 3.73 -6.33
CA ARG A 694 20.20 4.53 -6.43
C ARG A 694 21.45 3.66 -6.55
N LEU A 695 21.56 2.60 -5.75
CA LEU A 695 22.67 1.65 -5.83
C LEU A 695 22.73 0.94 -7.19
N GLY A 696 21.57 0.54 -7.74
CA GLY A 696 21.47 -0.02 -9.08
C GLY A 696 22.02 0.93 -10.13
N GLY A 697 21.71 2.22 -10.03
CA GLY A 697 22.26 3.25 -10.91
C GLY A 697 23.77 3.35 -10.84
N MET A 698 24.33 3.27 -9.63
CA MET A 698 25.78 3.24 -9.44
C MET A 698 26.42 2.04 -10.15
N PHE A 699 25.82 0.86 -10.08
CA PHE A 699 26.34 -0.31 -10.80
C PHE A 699 26.22 -0.18 -12.31
N LEU A 700 25.09 0.33 -12.80
CA LEU A 700 24.89 0.54 -14.24
C LEU A 700 25.88 1.58 -14.78
N MET A 701 26.15 2.66 -14.05
CA MET A 701 27.19 3.64 -14.45
C MET A 701 28.58 3.03 -14.47
N ARG A 702 28.89 2.14 -13.52
CA ARG A 702 30.16 1.38 -13.55
C ARG A 702 30.27 0.50 -14.79
N ILE A 703 29.17 -0.11 -15.23
CA ILE A 703 29.15 -0.90 -16.47
C ILE A 703 29.36 0.01 -17.69
N LYS A 704 28.67 1.16 -17.75
CA LYS A 704 28.76 2.11 -18.87
C LYS A 704 30.15 2.75 -19.00
N HIS A 705 30.70 3.26 -17.90
CA HIS A 705 31.96 4.03 -17.90
C HIS A 705 33.20 3.17 -17.57
N GLY A 706 33.01 1.88 -17.29
CA GLY A 706 34.09 0.95 -16.95
C GLY A 706 34.87 1.39 -15.71
N THR A 707 36.19 1.49 -15.84
CA THR A 707 37.10 1.87 -14.74
C THR A 707 37.13 3.37 -14.44
N ARG A 708 36.51 4.21 -15.29
CA ARG A 708 36.42 5.65 -15.06
C ARG A 708 35.47 5.99 -13.92
N PHE A 709 34.41 5.18 -13.77
CA PHE A 709 33.47 5.30 -12.67
C PHE A 709 33.78 4.26 -11.59
N SER A 710 33.86 4.67 -10.32
CA SER A 710 34.26 3.82 -9.19
C SER A 710 35.67 3.23 -9.33
N SER A 711 36.67 4.07 -9.62
CA SER A 711 38.08 3.66 -9.65
C SER A 711 38.51 3.01 -8.33
N ASP A 712 39.42 2.03 -8.37
CA ASP A 712 39.88 1.32 -7.16
C ASP A 712 40.43 2.29 -6.11
N ALA A 713 41.12 3.34 -6.55
CA ALA A 713 41.62 4.41 -5.70
C ALA A 713 40.48 5.16 -4.99
N GLY A 714 39.45 5.59 -5.73
CA GLY A 714 38.28 6.28 -5.17
C GLY A 714 37.48 5.41 -4.21
N VAL A 715 37.30 4.12 -4.52
CA VAL A 715 36.62 3.15 -3.65
C VAL A 715 37.34 3.02 -2.30
N HIS A 716 38.66 2.89 -2.29
CA HIS A 716 39.41 2.77 -1.03
C HIS A 716 39.37 4.06 -0.21
N TRP A 717 39.42 5.24 -0.85
CA TRP A 717 39.23 6.51 -0.17
C TRP A 717 37.84 6.63 0.47
N ARG A 718 36.77 6.25 -0.24
CA ARG A 718 35.40 6.23 0.29
C ARG A 718 35.23 5.25 1.44
N ILE A 719 35.83 4.05 1.35
CA ILE A 719 35.80 3.07 2.45
C ILE A 719 36.49 3.65 3.69
N LEU A 720 37.68 4.23 3.55
CA LEU A 720 38.38 4.86 4.68
C LEU A 720 37.55 6.00 5.28
N PHE A 721 36.94 6.82 4.44
CA PHE A 721 36.06 7.91 4.87
C PHE A 721 34.85 7.40 5.66
N VAL A 722 34.15 6.38 5.15
CA VAL A 722 32.99 5.78 5.83
C VAL A 722 33.40 5.14 7.14
N LEU A 723 34.53 4.43 7.20
CA LEU A 723 35.02 3.82 8.43
C LEU A 723 35.48 4.86 9.45
N ALA A 724 36.02 5.99 9.01
CA ALA A 724 36.39 7.10 9.90
C ALA A 724 35.14 7.77 10.48
N LEU A 725 34.08 7.95 9.67
CA LEU A 725 32.82 8.54 10.13
C LEU A 725 31.99 7.59 10.99
N MET A 726 31.97 6.31 10.65
CA MET A 726 31.11 5.28 11.23
C MET A 726 31.93 4.09 11.74
N PRO A 727 32.76 4.28 12.80
CA PRO A 727 33.71 3.27 13.25
C PRO A 727 33.05 1.96 13.71
N TRP A 728 31.79 2.00 14.17
CA TRP A 728 31.04 0.80 14.55
C TRP A 728 30.83 -0.19 13.38
N LEU A 729 30.91 0.26 12.13
CA LEU A 729 30.84 -0.62 10.96
C LEU A 729 32.04 -1.58 10.88
N LEU A 730 33.18 -1.26 11.51
CA LEU A 730 34.33 -2.16 11.61
C LEU A 730 33.94 -3.49 12.28
N LYS A 731 33.12 -3.44 13.33
CA LYS A 731 32.67 -4.63 14.07
C LYS A 731 31.86 -5.58 13.18
N PHE A 732 30.93 -5.03 12.40
CA PHE A 732 30.12 -5.82 11.48
C PHE A 732 30.96 -6.37 10.33
N ARG A 733 31.91 -5.59 9.81
CA ARG A 733 32.82 -6.03 8.74
C ARG A 733 33.78 -7.13 9.20
N GLN A 734 34.32 -7.04 10.42
CA GLN A 734 35.21 -8.06 11.00
C GLN A 734 34.45 -9.36 11.28
N ALA A 735 33.22 -9.27 11.79
CA ALA A 735 32.36 -10.43 12.02
C ALA A 735 32.08 -11.20 10.71
N ASP A 736 31.82 -10.49 9.62
CA ASP A 736 31.62 -11.10 8.30
C ASP A 736 32.91 -11.68 7.72
N GLY A 737 34.07 -11.03 7.95
CA GLY A 737 35.37 -11.56 7.55
C GLY A 737 35.71 -12.89 8.22
N HIS A 738 35.44 -13.01 9.53
CA HIS A 738 35.60 -14.27 10.25
C HIS A 738 34.57 -15.31 9.81
N ALA A 739 33.30 -14.95 9.60
CA ALA A 739 32.29 -15.88 9.09
C ALA A 739 32.60 -16.35 7.66
N ALA A 740 33.17 -15.48 6.82
CA ALA A 740 33.61 -15.81 5.47
C ALA A 740 34.86 -16.70 5.49
N GLU A 741 35.87 -16.40 6.31
CA GLU A 741 37.05 -17.24 6.49
C GLU A 741 36.69 -18.60 7.10
N GLU A 742 35.78 -18.65 8.05
CA GLU A 742 35.32 -19.87 8.71
C GLU A 742 34.42 -20.69 7.77
N GLY A 743 33.54 -20.04 7.01
CA GLY A 743 32.81 -20.66 5.92
C GLY A 743 33.74 -21.21 4.82
N HIS A 744 34.83 -20.50 4.50
CA HIS A 744 35.83 -20.95 3.53
C HIS A 744 36.70 -22.11 4.08
N ARG A 745 37.05 -22.08 5.37
CA ARG A 745 37.74 -23.20 6.06
C ARG A 745 36.85 -24.45 6.16
N ILE A 746 35.57 -24.29 6.51
CA ILE A 746 34.61 -25.40 6.59
C ILE A 746 34.29 -25.94 5.19
N GLY A 747 34.15 -25.09 4.19
CA GLY A 747 33.99 -25.48 2.79
C GLY A 747 35.19 -26.28 2.27
N ASN A 748 36.41 -25.85 2.57
CA ASN A 748 37.64 -26.53 2.14
C ASN A 748 37.90 -27.82 2.92
N HIS A 749 37.61 -27.90 4.23
CA HIS A 749 37.71 -29.17 4.98
C HIS A 749 36.62 -30.17 4.55
N SER A 750 35.39 -29.72 4.30
CA SER A 750 34.28 -30.58 3.83
C SER A 750 34.51 -31.13 2.41
N LEU A 751 35.13 -30.35 1.52
CA LEU A 751 35.49 -30.80 0.17
C LEU A 751 36.69 -31.75 0.21
N VAL A 752 37.70 -31.47 1.03
CA VAL A 752 38.88 -32.36 1.18
C VAL A 752 38.50 -33.69 1.85
N ASP A 753 37.62 -33.68 2.85
CA ASP A 753 37.14 -34.92 3.49
C ASP A 753 36.17 -35.70 2.59
N SER A 754 35.38 -35.03 1.75
CA SER A 754 34.55 -35.70 0.74
C SER A 754 35.39 -36.29 -0.40
N TYR A 755 36.43 -35.60 -0.85
CA TYR A 755 37.35 -36.10 -1.87
C TYR A 755 38.19 -37.28 -1.36
N ASN A 756 38.65 -37.23 -0.10
CA ASN A 756 39.40 -38.32 0.52
C ASN A 756 38.51 -39.54 0.86
N ASN A 757 37.24 -39.33 1.22
CA ASN A 757 36.30 -40.44 1.44
C ASN A 757 35.80 -41.09 0.14
N LEU A 758 35.76 -40.37 -0.97
CA LEU A 758 35.44 -40.92 -2.30
C LEU A 758 36.63 -41.63 -2.95
N ALA A 759 37.87 -41.20 -2.68
CA ALA A 759 39.08 -41.90 -3.15
C ALA A 759 39.40 -43.18 -2.35
N GLY A 760 38.83 -43.36 -1.16
CA GLY A 760 39.14 -44.47 -0.24
C GLY A 760 38.22 -45.70 -0.30
N LYS A 761 37.12 -45.70 -1.07
CA LYS A 761 36.18 -46.84 -1.10
C LYS A 761 35.97 -47.42 -2.50
N LYS A 762 37.01 -48.08 -3.01
CA LYS A 762 36.82 -49.22 -3.93
C LYS A 762 36.46 -50.46 -3.11
N GLY A 763 35.23 -50.93 -3.28
CA GLY A 763 34.83 -52.29 -2.96
C GLY A 763 33.94 -52.45 -1.73
N LYS A 764 32.62 -52.45 -1.94
CA LYS A 764 31.75 -53.61 -1.71
C LYS A 764 30.29 -53.22 -1.95
N SER A 765 29.66 -54.01 -2.81
CA SER A 765 28.22 -54.16 -2.95
C SER A 765 27.56 -54.43 -1.60
N ILE A 766 26.37 -53.88 -1.36
CA ILE A 766 25.20 -54.53 -0.76
C ILE A 766 23.96 -53.66 -1.01
N ALA A 767 22.87 -54.33 -1.38
CA ALA A 767 21.54 -53.83 -1.68
C ALA A 767 20.64 -53.71 -0.43
N ALA A 768 19.42 -53.19 -0.65
CA ALA A 768 18.23 -53.16 0.23
C ALA A 768 18.24 -52.08 1.34
N SER A 769 17.14 -51.40 1.69
CA SER A 769 15.71 -51.49 1.35
C SER A 769 15.03 -50.21 1.88
N CYS A 770 14.01 -49.72 1.17
CA CYS A 770 13.06 -48.71 1.63
C CYS A 770 12.10 -49.31 2.68
N LEU A 771 11.64 -48.51 3.67
CA LEU A 771 10.30 -48.47 4.30
C LEU A 771 10.29 -47.37 5.41
N PRO A 772 9.12 -46.85 5.84
CA PRO A 772 8.94 -45.44 6.22
C PRO A 772 8.77 -45.17 7.73
N GLU A 773 8.93 -43.89 8.10
CA GLU A 773 8.72 -43.31 9.43
C GLU A 773 7.25 -43.29 9.85
N GLU A 774 6.90 -44.10 10.84
CA GLU A 774 5.86 -43.78 11.84
C GLU A 774 6.34 -44.29 13.22
N ALA A 775 5.94 -43.57 14.27
CA ALA A 775 6.11 -43.87 15.71
C ALA A 775 7.32 -43.27 16.44
N VAL A 776 7.19 -41.99 16.83
CA VAL A 776 7.76 -41.49 18.10
C VAL A 776 6.69 -40.71 18.86
N GLN A 777 5.88 -41.44 19.64
CA GLN A 777 5.13 -40.90 20.77
C GLN A 777 5.16 -41.91 21.92
N ARG A 778 5.40 -41.37 23.13
CA ARG A 778 5.44 -42.02 24.47
C ARG A 778 6.76 -42.70 24.83
N ALA A 779 7.54 -42.02 25.66
CA ALA A 779 7.51 -42.21 27.11
C ALA A 779 8.81 -41.70 27.72
N ARG A 780 8.74 -40.74 28.64
CA ARG A 780 9.66 -40.69 29.78
C ARG A 780 9.04 -39.85 30.90
N VAL A 781 8.57 -40.62 31.89
CA VAL A 781 8.24 -40.24 33.26
C VAL A 781 9.53 -39.83 33.96
N HIS A 782 9.52 -38.76 34.75
CA HIS A 782 10.48 -38.58 35.85
C HIS A 782 9.77 -38.03 37.10
N PRO A 783 10.18 -38.47 38.30
CA PRO A 783 9.43 -38.29 39.54
C PRO A 783 9.85 -37.06 40.34
N SER A 784 8.92 -36.61 41.17
CA SER A 784 9.06 -35.67 42.28
C SER A 784 9.87 -36.26 43.44
N VAL A 785 10.86 -35.55 44.00
CA VAL A 785 11.21 -35.58 45.45
C VAL A 785 11.99 -34.32 45.83
N ASN A 786 11.57 -33.66 46.91
CA ASN A 786 12.40 -32.99 47.92
C ASN A 786 11.51 -32.74 49.17
N PRO A 787 12.01 -32.45 50.38
CA PRO A 787 13.32 -32.72 50.99
C PRO A 787 13.20 -33.31 52.43
N SER A 788 14.28 -33.85 52.99
CA SER A 788 14.49 -33.80 54.45
C SER A 788 15.96 -33.98 54.86
N ASN A 789 16.34 -33.11 55.80
CA ASN A 789 17.27 -33.32 56.91
C ASN A 789 18.81 -33.26 56.74
N LEU A 790 19.32 -32.25 57.48
CA LEU A 790 20.34 -32.31 58.54
C LEU A 790 21.82 -32.10 58.19
N ASP A 791 22.31 -31.01 58.79
CA ASP A 791 23.56 -30.89 59.55
C ASP A 791 24.92 -31.19 58.87
N SER A 792 25.74 -30.15 58.68
CA SER A 792 26.65 -29.68 59.75
C SER A 792 27.80 -28.81 59.22
N LYS A 793 28.00 -27.68 59.91
CA LYS A 793 29.25 -27.06 60.37
C LYS A 793 30.44 -26.75 59.43
N ARG A 794 30.90 -25.51 59.63
CA ARG A 794 32.28 -24.95 59.63
C ARG A 794 32.89 -24.67 58.25
N SER A 795 33.08 -23.42 57.82
CA SER A 795 33.89 -22.28 58.34
C SER A 795 35.21 -22.14 57.59
N VAL A 796 35.47 -20.90 57.13
CA VAL A 796 36.76 -20.16 57.14
C VAL A 796 37.12 -19.52 55.78
N LYS A 797 36.98 -18.17 55.78
CA LYS A 797 37.86 -17.05 55.31
C LYS A 797 38.40 -17.03 53.87
N HIS A 798 38.09 -15.95 53.13
CA HIS A 798 38.92 -14.76 52.75
C HIS A 798 40.02 -15.10 51.73
N SER A 799 40.28 -14.31 50.69
CA SER A 799 40.09 -12.87 50.43
C SER A 799 39.62 -12.60 49.01
#